data_AF-A0A412MWR8-F1
#
_entry.id   AF-A0A412MWR8-F1
#
_cell.length_a   1.000
_cell.length_b   1.000
_cell.length_c   1.000
_cell.angle_alpha   90.00
_cell.angle_beta   90.00
_cell.angle_gamma   90.00
#
_symmetry.space_group_name_H-M   'P 1'
#
loop_
_entity.id
_entity.type
_entity.pdbx_description
1 polymer ?
#
loop_
_entity_poly.entity_id
_entity_poly.type
_entity_poly.pdbx_seq_one_letter_code
_entity_poly.pdbx_strand_id
1 'polypeptide(L)'
;MSLHNDNALVVALDTSTDMLACAASWIDVQTGEAKLVSGDHLCRRHANVELVNTVDGLLKQTGLDRSDVGCYVVGRGPGSFTGVRIGISTAKGLARGANVPLLGVSTLDACAWTAWKAGVRGKLGVLADAMRGEVYPALYVLGDEGPERLFERERVVKAAVALDGWRQTAGWDQVQLTGDGLVRYGKLLGEDETARCVGRDLWWPSGEGLLMAHAAGDGDPARVLPIYTRLSDAEENERKRLGLAESAQSEVTGVADELAGRHLQFRPMGAADAEGASTLETTCFEGAGHEAWTPGMFLSELGEGVAAPRSWWVAHDDGRLLGLAGGMVVDGDVQIMDVAVDPAHRREGIARKLLSHVSYDAQMLGCTTASLEVEDGNEGAMALYAALGFTEAGRRRGYYGAGKDAIVMTAPLPLVLPLDNASPEPTAAEQRAWPLPAPERTVEERAEIERRRLVLAIESSCDETAVAIIDADGNMLANQVSTQIDFHARFGGVVPEIASRKHVEVIVSVVDAALEDAAASLGLTGGAITPKELAAVGVTQGPGLVGALVVGVAFAKGFAYAAGKPLVCVNHLEGHLFANLLAQPDLKPPFIFTLVSGGHTMLVHVKAWGDYEVLGETLDDAVGEAFDKVAKALGLGYPGGPIISKLAETGNPKAIDFPRALNSRGDYRFSLSGLKTAVTLYIEQETKAGRTIHLPDLAASFEAAVFDVQYKKAKNALHATGCKEYCIGGGVSANPHLREMMIKKLGRQGIRVTVPPLSACTDNAAMIAEVARRKFDRGEISPFDVDADPNMTL
;
A
#
# COMPACT_ATOMS: atom_id res chain seq x y z
N MET A 1 28.11 6.29 -22.77
CA MET A 1 26.96 7.00 -22.17
C MET A 1 25.98 7.32 -23.29
N SER A 2 24.83 6.68 -23.34
CA SER A 2 23.82 6.87 -24.38
C SER A 2 22.43 6.62 -23.81
N LEU A 3 21.82 7.66 -23.24
CA LEU A 3 20.38 7.84 -23.34
C LEU A 3 20.17 8.86 -24.46
N HIS A 4 19.59 8.38 -25.55
CA HIS A 4 19.35 9.14 -26.77
C HIS A 4 18.35 10.28 -26.53
N ASN A 5 18.86 11.42 -26.07
CA ASN A 5 18.52 12.74 -26.58
C ASN A 5 19.58 13.70 -26.03
N ASP A 6 20.58 14.03 -26.85
CA ASP A 6 21.66 14.97 -26.50
C ASP A 6 21.16 16.41 -26.22
N ASN A 7 19.84 16.63 -26.14
CA ASN A 7 19.18 17.90 -25.83
C ASN A 7 18.17 17.81 -24.65
N ALA A 8 18.03 16.66 -23.98
CA ALA A 8 17.01 16.48 -22.93
C ALA A 8 17.45 17.05 -21.57
N LEU A 9 16.55 17.78 -20.91
CA LEU A 9 16.74 18.28 -19.55
C LEU A 9 16.60 17.12 -18.55
N VAL A 10 17.59 16.93 -17.69
CA VAL A 10 17.60 15.92 -16.62
C VAL A 10 17.52 16.64 -15.28
N VAL A 11 16.59 16.24 -14.42
CA VAL A 11 16.43 16.78 -13.06
C VAL A 11 16.79 15.70 -12.05
N ALA A 12 17.74 15.98 -11.17
CA ALA A 12 18.11 15.10 -10.06
C ALA A 12 17.62 15.64 -8.72
N LEU A 13 17.21 14.76 -7.82
CA LEU A 13 16.83 15.12 -6.45
C LEU A 13 17.17 14.03 -5.42
N ASP A 14 17.54 14.42 -4.20
CA ASP A 14 17.74 13.53 -3.06
C ASP A 14 17.39 14.26 -1.76
N THR A 15 16.66 13.57 -0.89
CA THR A 15 16.19 14.08 0.41
C THR A 15 16.50 13.11 1.55
N SER A 16 17.41 12.16 1.32
CA SER A 16 17.84 11.13 2.27
C SER A 16 18.62 11.68 3.47
N THR A 17 19.23 12.87 3.34
CA THR A 17 20.00 13.54 4.39
C THR A 17 19.31 14.84 4.82
N ASP A 18 19.94 15.63 5.70
CA ASP A 18 19.46 16.98 6.03
C ASP A 18 19.63 17.98 4.85
N MET A 19 20.34 17.58 3.80
CA MET A 19 20.44 18.29 2.53
C MET A 19 19.29 17.87 1.60
N LEU A 20 18.56 18.86 1.09
CA LEU A 20 17.77 18.72 -0.12
C LEU A 20 18.73 18.96 -1.28
N ALA A 21 19.22 17.88 -1.87
CA ALA A 21 20.01 17.93 -3.08
C ALA A 21 19.06 18.01 -4.28
N CYS A 22 19.21 19.02 -5.13
CA CYS A 22 18.44 19.17 -6.36
C CYS A 22 19.26 19.90 -7.42
N ALA A 23 19.38 19.33 -8.61
CA ALA A 23 20.04 19.96 -9.74
C ALA A 23 19.31 19.65 -11.04
N ALA A 24 19.52 20.46 -12.08
CA ALA A 24 19.20 20.06 -13.43
C ALA A 24 20.34 20.37 -14.40
N SER A 25 20.50 19.47 -15.37
CA SER A 25 21.47 19.60 -16.45
C SER A 25 20.80 19.43 -17.81
N TRP A 26 21.28 20.17 -18.80
CA TRP A 26 20.85 20.06 -20.19
C TRP A 26 21.99 20.49 -21.12
N ILE A 27 21.89 20.18 -22.40
CA ILE A 27 22.77 20.74 -23.41
C ILE A 27 22.11 21.98 -24.00
N ASP A 28 22.81 23.10 -23.96
CA ASP A 28 22.35 24.35 -24.56
C ASP A 28 22.40 24.21 -26.09
N VAL A 29 21.23 24.30 -26.73
CA VAL A 29 21.08 24.06 -28.17
C VAL A 29 21.83 25.09 -29.02
N GLN A 30 22.08 26.30 -28.50
CA GLN A 30 22.78 27.35 -29.23
C GLN A 30 24.30 27.20 -29.18
N THR A 31 24.82 26.76 -28.04
CA THR A 31 26.26 26.69 -27.76
C THR A 31 26.83 25.28 -27.84
N GLY A 32 25.99 24.25 -27.71
CA GLY A 32 26.38 22.85 -27.55
C GLY A 32 27.02 22.55 -26.20
N GLU A 33 27.02 23.49 -25.26
CA GLU A 33 27.63 23.33 -23.94
C GLU A 33 26.67 22.66 -22.95
N ALA A 34 27.18 21.77 -22.12
CA ALA A 34 26.46 21.28 -20.96
C ALA A 34 26.28 22.42 -19.94
N LYS A 35 25.03 22.69 -19.57
CA LYS A 35 24.65 23.63 -18.51
C LYS A 35 24.15 22.85 -17.31
N LEU A 36 24.31 23.47 -16.14
CA LEU A 36 23.87 22.93 -14.86
C LEU A 36 23.39 24.10 -14.00
N VAL A 37 22.29 23.89 -13.29
CA VAL A 37 21.89 24.72 -12.14
C VAL A 37 21.67 23.81 -10.94
N SER A 38 22.01 24.30 -9.75
CA SER A 38 21.79 23.59 -8.48
C SER A 38 20.90 24.43 -7.57
N GLY A 39 19.97 23.75 -6.92
CA GLY A 39 19.14 24.24 -5.83
C GLY A 39 19.47 23.54 -4.50
N ASP A 40 20.68 23.01 -4.34
CA ASP A 40 21.09 22.30 -3.12
C ASP A 40 21.03 23.21 -1.89
N HIS A 41 20.31 22.80 -0.85
CA HIS A 41 20.26 23.53 0.43
C HIS A 41 19.85 22.63 1.60
N LEU A 42 20.24 23.04 2.82
CA LEU A 42 19.83 22.35 4.04
C LEU A 42 18.35 22.61 4.32
N CYS A 43 17.51 21.57 4.25
CA CYS A 43 16.08 21.65 4.52
C CYS A 43 15.68 21.13 5.91
N ARG A 44 16.60 20.47 6.65
CA ARG A 44 16.40 20.00 8.03
C ARG A 44 15.06 19.30 8.29
N ARG A 45 14.70 18.34 7.43
CA ARG A 45 13.45 17.56 7.47
C ARG A 45 12.18 18.29 7.00
N HIS A 46 12.31 19.43 6.32
CA HIS A 46 11.20 20.11 5.62
C HIS A 46 11.12 19.74 4.12
N ALA A 47 11.80 18.68 3.70
CA ALA A 47 11.83 18.23 2.30
C ALA A 47 10.44 18.06 1.68
N ASN A 48 9.44 17.57 2.44
CA ASN A 48 8.08 17.39 1.89
C ASN A 48 7.46 18.74 1.49
N VAL A 49 7.76 19.81 2.20
CA VAL A 49 7.26 21.17 1.94
C VAL A 49 8.04 21.85 0.81
N GLU A 50 9.36 21.66 0.78
CA GLU A 50 10.25 22.46 -0.06
C GLU A 50 10.56 21.85 -1.44
N LEU A 51 10.49 20.52 -1.59
CA LEU A 51 11.04 19.81 -2.76
C LEU A 51 10.43 20.22 -4.10
N VAL A 52 9.10 20.21 -4.22
CA VAL A 52 8.47 20.54 -5.51
C VAL A 52 8.69 22.01 -5.90
N ASN A 53 8.66 22.92 -4.93
CA ASN A 53 8.97 24.33 -5.17
C ASN A 53 10.45 24.56 -5.48
N THR A 54 11.35 23.73 -4.94
CA THR A 54 12.77 23.75 -5.30
C THR A 54 12.96 23.32 -6.75
N VAL A 55 12.29 22.25 -7.18
CA VAL A 55 12.30 21.80 -8.59
C VAL A 55 11.72 22.89 -9.51
N ASP A 56 10.60 23.51 -9.15
CA ASP A 56 10.00 24.61 -9.92
C ASP A 56 10.92 25.84 -10.02
N GLY A 57 11.49 26.27 -8.89
CA GLY A 57 12.45 27.37 -8.86
C GLY A 57 13.70 27.09 -9.68
N LEU A 58 14.12 25.83 -9.73
CA LEU A 58 15.26 25.37 -10.52
C LEU A 58 14.95 25.40 -12.02
N LEU A 59 13.80 24.86 -12.44
CA LEU A 59 13.35 24.90 -13.83
C LEU A 59 13.19 26.35 -14.33
N LYS A 60 12.67 27.26 -13.50
CA LYS A 60 12.62 28.69 -13.83
C LYS A 60 13.98 29.32 -14.10
N GLN A 61 15.04 28.84 -13.43
CA GLN A 61 16.41 29.33 -13.66
C GLN A 61 17.02 28.82 -14.96
N THR A 62 16.60 27.63 -15.44
CA THR A 62 17.05 27.12 -16.74
C THR A 62 16.39 27.85 -17.90
N GLY A 63 15.22 28.45 -17.68
CA GLY A 63 14.38 29.03 -18.72
C GLY A 63 13.61 27.99 -19.54
N LEU A 64 13.65 26.72 -19.12
CA LEU A 64 12.94 25.59 -19.74
C LEU A 64 11.65 25.29 -18.95
N ASP A 65 10.68 24.68 -19.61
CA ASP A 65 9.44 24.23 -18.97
C ASP A 65 9.59 22.82 -18.39
N ARG A 66 8.73 22.47 -17.42
CA ARG A 66 8.62 21.09 -16.93
C ARG A 66 8.35 20.07 -18.05
N SER A 67 7.76 20.47 -19.18
CA SER A 67 7.57 19.61 -20.35
C SER A 67 8.85 19.25 -21.08
N ASP A 68 9.93 19.99 -20.85
CA ASP A 68 11.23 19.76 -21.47
C ASP A 68 12.07 18.73 -20.70
N VAL A 69 11.65 18.38 -19.48
CA VAL A 69 12.31 17.33 -18.68
C VAL A 69 12.16 15.99 -19.39
N GLY A 70 13.28 15.40 -19.80
CA GLY A 70 13.34 14.10 -20.45
C GLY A 70 13.65 12.94 -19.51
N CYS A 71 14.12 13.20 -18.28
CA CYS A 71 14.41 12.17 -17.28
C CYS A 71 14.50 12.78 -15.87
N TYR A 72 14.07 12.03 -14.86
CA TYR A 72 14.33 12.32 -13.45
C TYR A 72 15.34 11.33 -12.86
N VAL A 73 16.18 11.80 -11.96
CA VAL A 73 17.12 11.00 -11.17
C VAL A 73 16.81 11.19 -9.69
N VAL A 74 16.75 10.11 -8.91
CA VAL A 74 16.45 10.18 -7.48
C VAL A 74 17.45 9.43 -6.62
N GLY A 75 17.85 10.03 -5.50
CA GLY A 75 18.56 9.35 -4.44
C GLY A 75 17.68 8.29 -3.77
N ARG A 76 18.09 7.02 -3.87
CA ARG A 76 17.39 5.87 -3.28
C ARG A 76 17.69 5.68 -1.79
N GLY A 77 18.54 6.53 -1.21
CA GLY A 77 19.18 6.29 0.07
C GLY A 77 20.50 5.50 -0.09
N PRO A 78 21.06 4.96 0.99
CA PRO A 78 20.52 4.95 2.36
C PRO A 78 20.53 6.35 3.01
N GLY A 79 19.69 6.53 4.04
CA GLY A 79 19.55 7.78 4.79
C GLY A 79 18.38 7.75 5.75
N SER A 80 17.87 8.93 6.14
CA SER A 80 16.63 9.08 6.90
C SER A 80 15.46 8.42 6.18
N PHE A 81 14.78 7.46 6.82
CA PHE A 81 13.66 6.74 6.19
C PHE A 81 12.55 7.67 5.69
N THR A 82 12.18 8.68 6.48
CA THR A 82 11.22 9.70 6.06
C THR A 82 11.73 10.49 4.86
N GLY A 83 13.00 10.90 4.90
CA GLY A 83 13.64 11.65 3.82
C GLY A 83 13.68 10.87 2.50
N VAL A 84 14.12 9.62 2.54
CA VAL A 84 14.17 8.73 1.36
C VAL A 84 12.76 8.52 0.77
N ARG A 85 11.74 8.33 1.61
CA ARG A 85 10.34 8.19 1.14
C ARG A 85 9.85 9.43 0.42
N ILE A 86 10.05 10.61 0.99
CA ILE A 86 9.64 11.88 0.39
C ILE A 86 10.24 12.02 -1.01
N GLY A 87 11.56 11.83 -1.14
CA GLY A 87 12.27 11.98 -2.39
C GLY A 87 11.79 11.00 -3.45
N ILE A 88 11.75 9.71 -3.11
CA ILE A 88 11.32 8.66 -4.06
C ILE A 88 9.85 8.84 -4.44
N SER A 89 8.93 9.04 -3.49
CA SER A 89 7.52 9.23 -3.81
C SER A 89 7.29 10.46 -4.68
N THR A 90 7.95 11.58 -4.39
CA THR A 90 7.87 12.78 -5.23
C THR A 90 8.43 12.52 -6.63
N ALA A 91 9.59 11.87 -6.74
CA ALA A 91 10.21 11.56 -8.03
C ALA A 91 9.38 10.57 -8.86
N LYS A 92 8.78 9.57 -8.22
CA LYS A 92 7.80 8.67 -8.86
C LYS A 92 6.62 9.46 -9.41
N GLY A 93 6.08 10.40 -8.63
CA GLY A 93 5.02 11.31 -9.08
C GLY A 93 5.47 12.15 -10.28
N LEU A 94 6.61 12.83 -10.18
CA LEU A 94 7.17 13.69 -11.24
C LEU A 94 7.36 12.93 -12.56
N ALA A 95 8.04 11.78 -12.50
CA ALA A 95 8.32 10.94 -13.66
C ALA A 95 7.05 10.37 -14.28
N ARG A 96 6.12 9.88 -13.45
CA ARG A 96 4.86 9.34 -13.94
C ARG A 96 3.95 10.41 -14.54
N GLY A 97 3.88 11.58 -13.91
CA GLY A 97 3.09 12.73 -14.37
C GLY A 97 3.60 13.33 -15.69
N ALA A 98 4.92 13.36 -15.88
CA ALA A 98 5.55 13.77 -17.14
C ALA A 98 5.62 12.65 -18.20
N ASN A 99 5.41 11.38 -17.79
CA ASN A 99 5.64 10.18 -18.61
C ASN A 99 7.08 10.09 -19.16
N VAL A 100 8.06 10.21 -18.27
CA VAL A 100 9.50 10.16 -18.59
C VAL A 100 10.25 9.20 -17.67
N PRO A 101 11.42 8.67 -18.05
CA PRO A 101 12.20 7.76 -17.23
C PRO A 101 12.55 8.29 -15.84
N LEU A 102 12.46 7.42 -14.83
CA LEU A 102 13.01 7.63 -13.48
C LEU A 102 14.19 6.70 -13.25
N LEU A 103 15.33 7.27 -12.87
CA LEU A 103 16.54 6.53 -12.53
C LEU A 103 16.85 6.69 -11.05
N GLY A 104 17.25 5.61 -10.40
CA GLY A 104 17.57 5.63 -8.98
C GLY A 104 19.07 5.46 -8.71
N VAL A 105 19.60 6.24 -7.79
CA VAL A 105 21.04 6.33 -7.48
C VAL A 105 21.28 6.15 -5.98
N SER A 106 22.38 5.52 -5.60
CA SER A 106 22.78 5.48 -4.19
C SER A 106 23.21 6.85 -3.69
N THR A 107 22.67 7.28 -2.55
CA THR A 107 23.08 8.52 -1.88
C THR A 107 24.57 8.51 -1.54
N LEU A 108 25.14 7.34 -1.21
CA LEU A 108 26.58 7.21 -0.92
C LEU A 108 27.42 7.47 -2.18
N ASP A 109 26.97 6.99 -3.34
CA ASP A 109 27.63 7.28 -4.61
C ASP A 109 27.54 8.76 -4.96
N ALA A 110 26.38 9.39 -4.74
CA ALA A 110 26.23 10.82 -4.95
C ALA A 110 27.21 11.64 -4.08
N CYS A 111 27.44 11.23 -2.83
CA CYS A 111 28.47 11.83 -1.98
C CYS A 111 29.89 11.64 -2.55
N ALA A 112 30.21 10.44 -3.04
CA ALA A 112 31.51 10.16 -3.66
C ALA A 112 31.74 10.98 -4.93
N TRP A 113 30.73 11.10 -5.79
CA TRP A 113 30.77 11.95 -6.99
C TRP A 113 30.87 13.44 -6.64
N THR A 114 30.20 13.90 -5.58
CA THR A 114 30.33 15.27 -5.07
C THR A 114 31.78 15.57 -4.68
N ALA A 115 32.43 14.66 -3.93
CA ALA A 115 33.83 14.80 -3.57
C ALA A 115 34.76 14.72 -4.80
N TRP A 116 34.50 13.80 -5.72
CA TRP A 116 35.28 13.67 -6.96
C TRP A 116 35.22 14.95 -7.80
N LYS A 117 34.03 15.55 -7.93
CA LYS A 117 33.82 16.80 -8.68
C LYS A 117 34.59 17.97 -8.07
N ALA A 118 34.69 18.01 -6.74
CA ALA A 118 35.48 18.98 -6.01
C ALA A 118 37.01 18.77 -6.09
N GLY A 119 37.47 17.76 -6.83
CA GLY A 119 38.89 17.47 -7.04
C GLY A 119 39.51 16.49 -6.05
N VAL A 120 38.70 15.86 -5.18
CA VAL A 120 39.19 14.81 -4.27
C VAL A 120 39.56 13.57 -5.09
N ARG A 121 40.74 12.98 -4.83
CA ARG A 121 41.27 11.79 -5.51
C ARG A 121 41.84 10.80 -4.49
N GLY A 122 42.02 9.55 -4.91
CA GLY A 122 42.52 8.48 -4.04
C GLY A 122 41.41 7.84 -3.19
N LYS A 123 41.74 7.29 -2.01
CA LYS A 123 40.76 6.57 -1.20
C LYS A 123 39.83 7.54 -0.44
N LEU A 124 38.53 7.32 -0.54
CA LEU A 124 37.50 8.08 0.17
C LEU A 124 36.62 7.13 0.99
N GLY A 125 36.41 7.45 2.26
CA GLY A 125 35.38 6.86 3.12
C GLY A 125 34.20 7.81 3.30
N VAL A 126 33.02 7.39 2.85
CA VAL A 126 31.75 8.07 3.11
C VAL A 126 31.14 7.48 4.37
N LEU A 127 30.96 8.31 5.39
CA LEU A 127 30.39 7.98 6.69
C LEU A 127 29.04 8.69 6.83
N ALA A 128 27.96 8.10 6.30
CA ALA A 128 26.63 8.72 6.36
C ALA A 128 25.89 8.38 7.67
N ASP A 129 25.06 9.30 8.21
CA ASP A 129 24.32 9.09 9.46
C ASP A 129 23.18 8.08 9.28
N ALA A 130 23.19 7.00 10.06
CA ALA A 130 22.08 6.04 10.11
C ALA A 130 21.22 6.23 11.38
N MET A 131 21.47 7.25 12.20
CA MET A 131 20.90 7.43 13.54
C MET A 131 21.24 6.26 14.49
N ARG A 132 20.76 6.29 15.74
CA ARG A 132 20.94 5.20 16.73
C ARG A 132 22.41 4.79 17.01
N GLY A 133 23.36 5.71 16.81
CA GLY A 133 24.79 5.43 17.01
C GLY A 133 25.41 4.63 15.85
N GLU A 134 24.73 4.57 14.71
CA GLU A 134 25.10 3.79 13.53
C GLU A 134 25.35 4.71 12.34
N VAL A 135 26.05 4.16 11.36
CA VAL A 135 26.42 4.81 10.10
C VAL A 135 26.17 3.88 8.92
N TYR A 136 26.07 4.45 7.73
CA TYR A 136 26.20 3.74 6.46
C TYR A 136 27.62 3.98 5.93
N PRO A 137 28.58 3.07 6.21
CA PRO A 137 29.95 3.24 5.77
C PRO A 137 30.14 2.72 4.35
N ALA A 138 30.73 3.53 3.48
CA ALA A 138 31.14 3.13 2.13
C ALA A 138 32.58 3.57 1.85
N LEU A 139 33.36 2.69 1.22
CA LEU A 139 34.72 2.98 0.76
C LEU A 139 34.76 3.05 -0.75
N TYR A 140 35.51 4.02 -1.27
CA TYR A 140 35.69 4.25 -2.69
C TYR A 140 37.16 4.48 -3.04
N VAL A 141 37.52 4.21 -4.29
CA VAL A 141 38.71 4.78 -4.94
C VAL A 141 38.25 5.82 -5.96
N LEU A 142 38.69 7.06 -5.78
CA LEU A 142 38.41 8.16 -6.69
C LEU A 142 39.54 8.26 -7.72
N GLY A 143 39.32 7.66 -8.90
CA GLY A 143 40.24 7.72 -10.04
C GLY A 143 39.97 8.90 -10.97
N ASP A 144 40.59 8.93 -12.15
CA ASP A 144 40.40 9.99 -13.13
C ASP A 144 39.06 9.90 -13.88
N GLU A 145 38.46 8.70 -13.94
CA GLU A 145 37.18 8.45 -14.62
C GLU A 145 35.97 8.52 -13.68
N GLY A 146 36.20 8.57 -12.36
CA GLY A 146 35.14 8.63 -11.35
C GLY A 146 35.41 7.79 -10.09
N PRO A 147 34.42 7.70 -9.18
CA PRO A 147 34.44 6.82 -8.02
C PRO A 147 34.24 5.34 -8.39
N GLU A 148 35.10 4.47 -7.88
CA GLU A 148 34.95 3.02 -7.90
C GLU A 148 34.58 2.52 -6.50
N ARG A 149 33.49 1.75 -6.37
CA ARG A 149 33.02 1.17 -5.11
C ARG A 149 33.99 0.08 -4.62
N LEU A 150 34.35 0.10 -3.34
CA LEU A 150 35.09 -0.96 -2.65
C LEU A 150 34.20 -1.83 -1.74
N PHE A 151 32.91 -1.83 -2.00
CA PHE A 151 31.90 -2.58 -1.27
C PHE A 151 30.84 -3.07 -2.25
N GLU A 152 30.23 -4.21 -1.95
CA GLU A 152 29.21 -4.81 -2.82
C GLU A 152 27.85 -4.17 -2.62
N ARG A 153 27.45 -3.94 -1.36
CA ARG A 153 26.12 -3.45 -0.98
C ARG A 153 26.16 -2.50 0.21
N GLU A 154 25.23 -1.56 0.24
CA GLU A 154 25.04 -0.62 1.33
C GLU A 154 24.60 -1.34 2.61
N ARG A 155 25.31 -1.09 3.71
CA ARG A 155 25.06 -1.74 5.00
C ARG A 155 24.98 -0.72 6.13
N VAL A 156 24.45 -1.16 7.28
CA VAL A 156 24.35 -0.35 8.49
C VAL A 156 25.10 -1.00 9.64
N VAL A 157 25.96 -0.25 10.32
CA VAL A 157 26.76 -0.75 11.45
C VAL A 157 26.97 0.35 12.48
N LYS A 158 27.36 -0.02 13.71
CA LYS A 158 27.76 0.96 14.73
C LYS A 158 28.93 1.82 14.24
N ALA A 159 28.88 3.12 14.52
CA ALA A 159 29.90 4.07 14.05
C ALA A 159 31.32 3.67 14.47
N ALA A 160 31.50 3.25 15.72
CA ALA A 160 32.79 2.76 16.22
C ALA A 160 33.29 1.52 15.46
N VAL A 161 32.39 0.56 15.20
CA VAL A 161 32.71 -0.68 14.47
C VAL A 161 33.12 -0.38 13.03
N ALA A 162 32.43 0.54 12.35
CA ALA A 162 32.80 0.97 11.01
C ALA A 162 34.23 1.54 10.97
N LEU A 163 34.53 2.47 11.88
CA LEU A 163 35.84 3.12 11.97
C LEU A 163 36.95 2.13 12.33
N ASP A 164 36.71 1.24 13.30
CA ASP A 164 37.67 0.21 13.68
C ASP A 164 37.95 -0.78 12.55
N GLY A 165 36.93 -1.13 11.75
CA GLY A 165 37.10 -1.94 10.54
C GLY A 165 37.93 -1.23 9.48
N TRP A 166 37.70 0.07 9.25
CA TRP A 166 38.51 0.84 8.30
C TRP A 166 39.95 1.04 8.77
N ARG A 167 40.18 1.26 10.07
CA ARG A 167 41.53 1.35 10.66
C ARG A 167 42.38 0.10 10.45
N GLN A 168 41.75 -1.07 10.30
CA GLN A 168 42.42 -2.34 10.02
C GLN A 168 42.66 -2.58 8.52
N THR A 169 42.11 -1.74 7.64
CA THR A 169 42.26 -1.87 6.19
C THR A 169 43.61 -1.32 5.73
N ALA A 170 44.24 -2.01 4.76
CA ALA A 170 45.51 -1.56 4.20
C ALA A 170 45.39 -0.17 3.56
N GLY A 171 46.29 0.75 3.94
CA GLY A 171 46.30 2.13 3.46
C GLY A 171 45.24 3.03 4.11
N TRP A 172 44.76 2.71 5.32
CA TRP A 172 43.87 3.57 6.12
C TRP A 172 44.42 4.99 6.29
N ASP A 173 45.74 5.11 6.45
CA ASP A 173 46.46 6.37 6.57
C ASP A 173 46.25 7.32 5.39
N GLN A 174 45.83 6.77 4.24
CA GLN A 174 45.56 7.49 2.99
C GLN A 174 44.06 7.72 2.74
N VAL A 175 43.17 7.24 3.62
CA VAL A 175 41.72 7.38 3.47
C VAL A 175 41.28 8.77 3.92
N GLN A 176 40.73 9.53 2.99
CA GLN A 176 40.02 10.79 3.27
C GLN A 176 38.58 10.49 3.68
N LEU A 177 37.99 11.34 4.51
CA LEU A 177 36.66 11.08 5.11
C LEU A 177 35.64 12.15 4.71
N THR A 178 34.45 11.72 4.32
CA THR A 178 33.27 12.57 4.07
C THR A 178 32.01 11.95 4.67
N GLY A 179 30.85 12.61 4.54
CA GLY A 179 29.55 12.11 4.97
C GLY A 179 28.97 12.89 6.15
N ASP A 180 27.64 13.03 6.18
CA ASP A 180 26.90 13.78 7.19
C ASP A 180 26.98 13.13 8.59
N GLY A 181 27.30 11.84 8.67
CA GLY A 181 27.62 11.14 9.90
C GLY A 181 28.81 11.72 10.65
N LEU A 182 29.73 12.42 9.96
CA LEU A 182 30.85 13.13 10.60
C LEU A 182 30.35 14.24 11.55
N VAL A 183 29.17 14.83 11.30
CA VAL A 183 28.57 15.83 12.20
C VAL A 183 28.31 15.25 13.59
N ARG A 184 27.84 14.01 13.66
CA ARG A 184 27.42 13.35 14.90
C ARG A 184 28.51 12.48 15.52
N TYR A 185 29.31 11.83 14.67
CA TYR A 185 30.27 10.80 15.07
C TYR A 185 31.73 11.21 14.87
N GLY A 186 32.01 12.41 14.36
CA GLY A 186 33.37 12.92 14.17
C GLY A 186 34.20 12.93 15.46
N LYS A 187 33.57 13.02 16.63
CA LYS A 187 34.24 12.89 17.94
C LYS A 187 34.88 11.51 18.21
N LEU A 188 34.58 10.51 17.40
CA LEU A 188 35.20 9.16 17.46
C LEU A 188 36.52 9.10 16.69
N LEU A 189 36.83 10.15 15.92
CA LEU A 189 38.07 10.26 15.16
C LEU A 189 39.20 10.81 16.04
N GLY A 190 40.42 10.31 15.81
CA GLY A 190 41.63 10.94 16.34
C GLY A 190 41.94 12.28 15.64
N GLU A 191 42.93 13.02 16.15
CA GLU A 191 43.34 14.30 15.56
C GLU A 191 43.81 14.15 14.10
N ASP A 192 44.67 13.16 13.82
CA ASP A 192 45.16 12.87 12.47
C ASP A 192 44.03 12.45 11.51
N GLU A 193 43.04 11.71 12.01
CA GLU A 193 41.89 11.27 11.22
C GLU A 193 40.95 12.44 10.89
N THR A 194 40.77 13.35 11.86
CA THR A 194 40.00 14.58 11.68
C THR A 194 40.65 15.50 10.63
N ALA A 195 41.99 15.53 10.58
CA ALA A 195 42.73 16.28 9.56
C ALA A 195 42.56 15.72 8.13
N ARG A 196 42.11 14.46 7.99
CA ARG A 196 41.80 13.83 6.69
C ARG A 196 40.33 13.98 6.27
N CYS A 197 39.49 14.63 7.07
CA CYS A 197 38.14 14.97 6.64
C CYS A 197 38.20 15.99 5.49
N VAL A 198 37.45 15.73 4.42
CA VAL A 198 37.28 16.69 3.33
C VAL A 198 36.48 17.92 3.81
N GLY A 199 36.44 18.97 2.99
CA GLY A 199 35.66 20.17 3.25
C GLY A 199 34.23 19.86 3.68
N ARG A 200 33.73 20.56 4.70
CA ARG A 200 32.43 20.28 5.32
C ARG A 200 31.27 20.41 4.33
N ASP A 201 31.38 21.30 3.36
CA ASP A 201 30.46 21.48 2.24
C ASP A 201 30.29 20.22 1.38
N LEU A 202 31.26 19.30 1.39
CA LEU A 202 31.25 18.04 0.64
C LEU A 202 30.69 16.86 1.44
N TRP A 203 30.22 17.09 2.67
CA TRP A 203 29.73 16.01 3.56
C TRP A 203 28.35 15.48 3.17
N TRP A 204 27.60 16.23 2.38
CA TRP A 204 26.25 15.86 1.94
C TRP A 204 26.25 15.48 0.45
N PRO A 205 25.25 14.72 -0.02
CA PRO A 205 25.04 14.55 -1.45
C PRO A 205 24.73 15.91 -2.09
N SER A 206 25.08 16.05 -3.37
CA SER A 206 24.69 17.21 -4.19
C SER A 206 23.84 16.75 -5.38
N GLY A 207 23.01 17.65 -5.91
CA GLY A 207 22.26 17.40 -7.12
C GLY A 207 23.16 17.08 -8.32
N GLU A 208 24.31 17.76 -8.43
CA GLU A 208 25.32 17.47 -9.46
C GLU A 208 25.92 16.06 -9.26
N GLY A 209 26.21 15.66 -8.02
CA GLY A 209 26.69 14.32 -7.69
C GLY A 209 25.74 13.23 -8.14
N LEU A 210 24.42 13.42 -7.99
CA LEU A 210 23.40 12.50 -8.50
C LEU A 210 23.40 12.43 -10.04
N LEU A 211 23.48 13.58 -10.71
CA LEU A 211 23.56 13.66 -12.17
C LEU A 211 24.81 12.99 -12.72
N MET A 212 25.92 12.94 -11.97
CA MET A 212 27.12 12.21 -12.40
C MET A 212 27.04 10.72 -12.09
N ALA A 213 26.36 10.35 -11.00
CA ALA A 213 26.27 8.99 -10.50
C ALA A 213 25.25 8.11 -11.23
N HIS A 214 24.28 8.68 -11.93
CA HIS A 214 23.23 7.90 -12.59
C HIS A 214 23.78 7.03 -13.72
N ALA A 215 23.23 5.83 -13.83
CA ALA A 215 23.49 4.89 -14.92
C ALA A 215 22.19 4.60 -15.67
N ALA A 216 22.31 4.01 -16.87
CA ALA A 216 21.15 3.55 -17.61
C ALA A 216 20.39 2.47 -16.82
N GLY A 217 19.06 2.56 -16.82
CA GLY A 217 18.14 1.59 -16.25
C GLY A 217 16.90 1.46 -17.14
N ASP A 218 15.95 0.62 -16.74
CA ASP A 218 14.67 0.47 -17.47
C ASP A 218 13.80 1.74 -17.47
N GLY A 219 14.02 2.64 -16.51
CA GLY A 219 13.33 3.91 -16.40
C GLY A 219 11.92 3.84 -15.81
N ASP A 220 11.40 2.67 -15.43
CA ASP A 220 10.03 2.55 -14.92
C ASP A 220 9.96 3.09 -13.48
N PRO A 221 9.16 4.16 -13.21
CA PRO A 221 9.01 4.71 -11.88
C PRO A 221 8.51 3.70 -10.84
N ALA A 222 7.74 2.67 -11.23
CA ALA A 222 7.26 1.64 -10.32
C ALA A 222 8.43 0.85 -9.69
N ARG A 223 9.52 0.64 -10.45
CA ARG A 223 10.66 -0.21 -10.07
C ARG A 223 11.72 0.50 -9.24
N VAL A 224 11.66 1.83 -9.14
CA VAL A 224 12.62 2.60 -8.32
C VAL A 224 12.21 2.55 -6.86
N LEU A 225 12.87 1.68 -6.07
CA LEU A 225 12.54 1.44 -4.66
C LEU A 225 13.59 1.98 -3.68
N PRO A 226 13.21 2.38 -2.46
CA PRO A 226 14.15 2.79 -1.42
C PRO A 226 15.15 1.68 -1.05
N ILE A 227 16.40 2.07 -0.75
CA ILE A 227 17.40 1.19 -0.11
C ILE A 227 17.18 1.28 1.40
N TYR A 228 16.35 0.40 1.97
CA TYR A 228 16.32 0.25 3.43
C TYR A 228 17.35 -0.79 3.87
N THR A 229 18.17 -0.42 4.85
CA THR A 229 19.23 -1.27 5.41
C THR A 229 18.87 -1.87 6.77
N ARG A 230 17.68 -1.55 7.31
CA ARG A 230 17.12 -2.17 8.53
C ARG A 230 15.71 -2.73 8.32
N LEU A 231 15.44 -3.82 9.02
CA LEU A 231 14.07 -4.25 9.31
C LEU A 231 13.35 -3.21 10.17
N SER A 232 12.03 -3.24 10.16
CA SER A 232 11.25 -2.50 11.14
C SER A 232 11.44 -3.10 12.54
N ASP A 233 11.29 -2.30 13.59
CA ASP A 233 11.35 -2.79 14.97
C ASP A 233 10.30 -3.89 15.23
N ALA A 234 9.16 -3.87 14.53
CA ALA A 234 8.13 -4.90 14.60
C ALA A 234 8.62 -6.24 14.04
N GLU A 235 9.28 -6.22 12.88
CA GLU A 235 9.90 -7.42 12.29
C GLU A 235 11.04 -7.96 13.16
N GLU A 236 11.86 -7.08 13.75
CA GLU A 236 12.92 -7.49 14.68
C GLU A 236 12.34 -8.18 15.93
N ASN A 237 11.30 -7.61 16.53
CA ASN A 237 10.64 -8.17 17.70
C ASN A 237 9.94 -9.49 17.40
N GLU A 238 9.33 -9.60 16.21
CA GLU A 238 8.69 -10.83 15.75
C GLU A 238 9.70 -11.97 15.57
N ARG A 239 10.86 -11.69 14.97
CA ARG A 239 11.94 -12.69 14.84
C ARG A 239 12.44 -13.16 16.20
N LYS A 240 12.62 -12.24 17.15
CA LYS A 240 12.99 -12.57 18.54
C LYS A 240 11.93 -13.45 19.21
N ARG A 241 10.63 -13.12 19.03
CA ARG A 241 9.50 -13.91 19.55
C ARG A 241 9.50 -15.34 19.00
N LEU A 242 9.81 -15.50 17.72
CA LEU A 242 9.85 -16.79 17.03
C LEU A 242 11.11 -17.62 17.34
N GLY A 243 12.01 -17.12 18.19
CA GLY A 243 13.25 -17.83 18.54
C GLY A 243 14.19 -18.03 17.35
N LEU A 244 14.02 -17.24 16.28
CA LEU A 244 14.93 -17.25 15.13
C LEU A 244 16.26 -16.64 15.59
N ALA A 245 17.36 -17.38 15.39
CA ALA A 245 18.70 -16.88 15.71
C ALA A 245 18.97 -15.53 15.03
N GLU A 246 19.82 -14.68 15.63
CA GLU A 246 20.41 -13.55 14.90
C GLU A 246 21.04 -14.10 13.63
N SER A 247 20.43 -13.81 12.49
CA SER A 247 20.98 -14.26 11.22
C SER A 247 22.26 -13.48 10.98
N ALA A 248 23.37 -14.18 10.79
CA ALA A 248 24.59 -13.61 10.24
C ALA A 248 24.35 -12.95 8.86
N GLN A 249 23.23 -13.23 8.20
CA GLN A 249 22.80 -12.60 6.93
C GLN A 249 21.94 -11.34 7.13
N SER A 250 21.60 -10.97 8.36
CA SER A 250 20.99 -9.66 8.65
C SER A 250 21.98 -8.49 8.48
N GLU A 251 23.24 -8.78 8.17
CA GLU A 251 24.30 -7.76 8.05
C GLU A 251 24.22 -6.91 6.77
N VAL A 252 23.34 -7.19 5.79
CA VAL A 252 23.60 -6.71 4.42
C VAL A 252 22.53 -5.84 3.76
N THR A 253 21.22 -6.07 3.82
CA THR A 253 20.21 -5.08 3.38
C THR A 253 18.88 -5.36 4.09
N GLY A 254 18.28 -4.35 4.72
CA GLY A 254 17.05 -4.47 5.51
C GLY A 254 15.76 -4.34 4.70
N VAL A 255 15.89 -4.28 3.38
CA VAL A 255 15.01 -4.96 2.44
C VAL A 255 15.94 -5.84 1.64
N ALA A 256 15.63 -7.12 1.52
CA ALA A 256 16.38 -7.95 0.60
C ALA A 256 16.32 -7.28 -0.79
N ASP A 257 17.46 -6.96 -1.39
CA ASP A 257 17.52 -6.79 -2.85
C ASP A 257 17.12 -8.11 -3.55
N GLU A 258 17.05 -9.21 -2.78
CA GLU A 258 16.39 -10.46 -3.19
C GLU A 258 14.87 -10.34 -3.29
N LEU A 259 14.20 -9.36 -2.67
CA LEU A 259 12.76 -9.10 -2.87
C LEU A 259 12.49 -8.26 -4.13
N ALA A 260 13.46 -7.49 -4.62
CA ALA A 260 13.39 -6.93 -5.97
C ALA A 260 13.52 -8.03 -7.06
N GLY A 261 13.98 -9.23 -6.68
CA GLY A 261 14.11 -10.42 -7.53
C GLY A 261 13.25 -11.62 -7.09
N ARG A 262 12.20 -11.43 -6.29
CA ARG A 262 11.22 -12.48 -5.95
C ARG A 262 9.91 -12.16 -6.67
N HIS A 263 9.72 -12.71 -7.86
CA HIS A 263 8.64 -12.30 -8.76
C HIS A 263 7.39 -13.19 -8.68
N LEU A 264 7.10 -13.84 -7.54
CA LEU A 264 5.86 -14.61 -7.43
C LEU A 264 4.64 -13.67 -7.34
N GLN A 265 3.81 -13.64 -8.39
CA GLN A 265 2.58 -12.84 -8.59
C GLN A 265 1.35 -13.74 -8.85
N PHE A 266 0.15 -13.30 -8.47
CA PHE A 266 -1.09 -14.08 -8.61
C PHE A 266 -2.17 -13.19 -9.25
N ARG A 267 -2.90 -13.71 -10.23
CA ARG A 267 -3.97 -12.98 -10.93
C ARG A 267 -5.01 -13.93 -11.51
N PRO A 268 -6.19 -13.45 -11.93
CA PRO A 268 -7.12 -14.25 -12.71
C PRO A 268 -6.47 -14.82 -13.98
N MET A 269 -6.83 -16.05 -14.33
CA MET A 269 -6.37 -16.72 -15.55
C MET A 269 -7.06 -16.10 -16.78
N GLY A 270 -6.28 -15.73 -17.79
CA GLY A 270 -6.76 -15.25 -19.07
C GLY A 270 -6.53 -16.25 -20.20
N ALA A 271 -7.15 -16.02 -21.37
CA ALA A 271 -7.00 -16.90 -22.53
C ALA A 271 -5.54 -17.06 -23.00
N ALA A 272 -4.71 -16.04 -22.79
CA ALA A 272 -3.29 -16.06 -23.12
C ALA A 272 -2.47 -17.05 -22.26
N ASP A 273 -3.00 -17.46 -21.10
CA ASP A 273 -2.31 -18.39 -20.20
C ASP A 273 -2.49 -19.85 -20.61
N ALA A 274 -3.42 -20.16 -21.53
CA ALA A 274 -3.83 -21.53 -21.82
C ALA A 274 -2.68 -22.45 -22.27
N GLU A 275 -1.72 -21.93 -23.05
CA GLU A 275 -0.53 -22.69 -23.45
C GLU A 275 0.44 -22.90 -22.28
N GLY A 276 0.66 -21.87 -21.46
CA GLY A 276 1.49 -21.94 -20.26
C GLY A 276 0.89 -22.88 -19.21
N ALA A 277 -0.43 -22.85 -19.04
CA ALA A 277 -1.18 -23.67 -18.09
C ALA A 277 -1.10 -25.14 -18.47
N SER A 278 -1.32 -25.47 -19.75
CA SER A 278 -1.17 -26.84 -20.26
C SER A 278 0.27 -27.36 -20.12
N THR A 279 1.27 -26.50 -20.33
CA THR A 279 2.69 -26.85 -20.13
C THR A 279 3.01 -27.13 -18.66
N LEU A 280 2.54 -26.25 -17.76
CA LEU A 280 2.68 -26.41 -16.32
C LEU A 280 2.02 -27.71 -15.85
N GLU A 281 0.81 -27.96 -16.32
CA GLU A 281 0.03 -29.14 -15.95
C GLU A 281 0.69 -30.44 -16.42
N THR A 282 1.18 -30.48 -17.67
CA THR A 282 1.96 -31.62 -18.20
C THR A 282 3.15 -31.94 -17.28
N THR A 283 3.81 -30.90 -16.77
CA THR A 283 4.93 -31.04 -15.83
C THR A 283 4.47 -31.50 -14.45
N CYS A 284 3.35 -30.98 -13.94
CA CYS A 284 2.84 -31.29 -12.61
C CYS A 284 2.29 -32.72 -12.49
N PHE A 285 1.72 -33.24 -13.58
CA PHE A 285 1.05 -34.54 -13.64
C PHE A 285 1.84 -35.59 -14.43
N GLU A 286 3.13 -35.37 -14.71
CA GLU A 286 4.00 -36.37 -15.32
C GLU A 286 4.00 -37.67 -14.50
N GLY A 287 3.52 -38.77 -15.09
CA GLY A 287 3.39 -40.07 -14.43
C GLY A 287 2.18 -40.24 -13.50
N ALA A 288 1.28 -39.25 -13.42
CA ALA A 288 0.01 -39.37 -12.70
C ALA A 288 -1.02 -40.20 -13.48
N GLY A 289 -2.13 -40.57 -12.82
CA GLY A 289 -3.28 -41.20 -13.50
C GLY A 289 -4.18 -40.21 -14.22
N HIS A 290 -3.85 -38.92 -14.12
CA HIS A 290 -4.60 -37.81 -14.68
C HIS A 290 -4.00 -37.40 -16.02
N GLU A 291 -4.86 -37.22 -17.03
CA GLU A 291 -4.45 -36.65 -18.31
C GLU A 291 -4.46 -35.13 -18.19
N ALA A 292 -3.33 -34.50 -18.48
CA ALA A 292 -3.21 -33.05 -18.43
C ALA A 292 -4.15 -32.40 -19.45
N TRP A 293 -4.84 -31.34 -19.04
CA TRP A 293 -5.67 -30.51 -19.86
C TRP A 293 -4.88 -29.85 -20.98
N THR A 294 -5.56 -29.76 -22.12
CA THR A 294 -5.04 -29.07 -23.29
C THR A 294 -5.35 -27.57 -23.20
N PRO A 295 -4.65 -26.71 -23.96
CA PRO A 295 -4.99 -25.29 -24.02
C PRO A 295 -6.47 -25.06 -24.40
N GLY A 296 -7.03 -25.91 -25.27
CA GLY A 296 -8.43 -25.84 -25.65
C GLY A 296 -9.42 -26.09 -24.51
N MET A 297 -9.05 -26.92 -23.52
CA MET A 297 -9.86 -27.17 -22.33
C MET A 297 -9.86 -25.96 -21.39
N PHE A 298 -8.69 -25.36 -21.12
CA PHE A 298 -8.62 -24.10 -20.37
C PHE A 298 -9.41 -22.98 -21.05
N LEU A 299 -9.26 -22.81 -22.36
CA LEU A 299 -10.03 -21.82 -23.13
C LEU A 299 -11.55 -22.04 -23.03
N SER A 300 -11.99 -23.30 -22.96
CA SER A 300 -13.42 -23.61 -22.82
C SER A 300 -14.00 -23.23 -21.46
N GLU A 301 -13.19 -23.24 -20.41
CA GLU A 301 -13.59 -22.80 -19.06
C GLU A 301 -13.55 -21.27 -18.91
N LEU A 302 -12.80 -20.56 -19.76
CA LEU A 302 -12.67 -19.10 -19.75
C LEU A 302 -13.64 -18.39 -20.72
N GLY A 303 -14.37 -19.16 -21.54
CA GLY A 303 -15.24 -18.61 -22.58
C GLY A 303 -16.56 -18.02 -22.05
N GLU A 304 -17.09 -17.00 -22.73
CA GLU A 304 -18.34 -16.31 -22.39
C GLU A 304 -19.61 -17.20 -22.39
N GLY A 305 -19.51 -18.45 -22.87
CA GLY A 305 -20.61 -19.41 -22.99
C GLY A 305 -20.69 -20.48 -21.90
N VAL A 306 -19.94 -20.35 -20.80
CA VAL A 306 -19.95 -21.34 -19.71
C VAL A 306 -21.30 -21.39 -18.98
N ALA A 307 -21.78 -22.60 -18.72
CA ALA A 307 -23.10 -22.85 -18.12
C ALA A 307 -23.18 -22.46 -16.63
N ALA A 308 -22.04 -22.25 -15.97
CA ALA A 308 -21.96 -21.88 -14.56
C ALA A 308 -20.78 -20.90 -14.33
N PRO A 309 -20.85 -20.04 -13.30
CA PRO A 309 -19.74 -19.15 -12.96
C PRO A 309 -18.45 -19.93 -12.67
N ARG A 310 -17.31 -19.37 -13.08
CA ARG A 310 -15.98 -19.94 -12.89
C ARG A 310 -15.08 -18.98 -12.11
N SER A 311 -14.13 -19.54 -11.37
CA SER A 311 -13.02 -18.82 -10.76
C SER A 311 -11.74 -19.54 -11.14
N TRP A 312 -10.90 -18.91 -11.95
CA TRP A 312 -9.60 -19.44 -12.36
C TRP A 312 -8.52 -18.44 -12.04
N TRP A 313 -7.47 -18.90 -11.36
CA TRP A 313 -6.34 -18.09 -10.93
C TRP A 313 -5.02 -18.75 -11.33
N VAL A 314 -4.02 -17.94 -11.65
CA VAL A 314 -2.64 -18.36 -11.91
C VAL A 314 -1.69 -17.68 -10.95
N ALA A 315 -0.60 -18.38 -10.61
CA ALA A 315 0.59 -17.83 -10.00
C ALA A 315 1.72 -17.85 -11.04
N HIS A 316 2.46 -16.75 -11.18
CA HIS A 316 3.51 -16.60 -12.18
C HIS A 316 4.72 -15.83 -11.63
N ASP A 317 5.89 -16.06 -12.23
CA ASP A 317 7.16 -15.39 -11.93
C ASP A 317 7.86 -15.09 -13.26
N ASP A 318 8.15 -13.81 -13.52
CA ASP A 318 8.77 -13.32 -14.76
C ASP A 318 8.08 -13.85 -16.04
N GLY A 319 6.74 -13.83 -16.05
CA GLY A 319 5.92 -14.33 -17.17
C GLY A 319 5.83 -15.86 -17.29
N ARG A 320 6.56 -16.62 -16.46
CA ARG A 320 6.43 -18.08 -16.37
C ARG A 320 5.36 -18.46 -15.36
N LEU A 321 4.41 -19.32 -15.74
CA LEU A 321 3.44 -19.86 -14.78
C LEU A 321 4.12 -20.82 -13.81
N LEU A 322 3.92 -20.58 -12.52
CA LEU A 322 4.38 -21.41 -11.40
C LEU A 322 3.24 -22.17 -10.72
N GLY A 323 1.99 -21.75 -10.90
CA GLY A 323 0.83 -22.42 -10.33
C GLY A 323 -0.50 -22.01 -10.98
N LEU A 324 -1.55 -22.81 -10.77
CA LEU A 324 -2.93 -22.50 -11.13
C LEU A 324 -3.92 -23.17 -10.17
N ALA A 325 -5.12 -22.59 -10.06
CA ALA A 325 -6.28 -23.25 -9.47
C ALA A 325 -7.57 -22.80 -10.14
N GLY A 326 -8.51 -23.72 -10.28
CA GLY A 326 -9.81 -23.51 -10.92
C GLY A 326 -10.97 -24.05 -10.10
N GLY A 327 -12.09 -23.33 -10.11
CA GLY A 327 -13.33 -23.73 -9.47
C GLY A 327 -14.56 -23.40 -10.30
N MET A 328 -15.56 -24.27 -10.26
CA MET A 328 -16.87 -24.08 -10.87
C MET A 328 -17.94 -23.96 -9.79
N VAL A 329 -18.76 -22.92 -9.88
CA VAL A 329 -19.88 -22.71 -8.94
C VAL A 329 -21.11 -23.50 -9.38
N VAL A 330 -21.59 -24.39 -8.52
CA VAL A 330 -22.80 -25.18 -8.72
C VAL A 330 -23.61 -25.20 -7.41
N ASP A 331 -24.85 -24.73 -7.45
CA ASP A 331 -25.82 -24.87 -6.34
C ASP A 331 -25.31 -24.43 -4.95
N GLY A 332 -24.55 -23.33 -4.88
CA GLY A 332 -24.01 -22.81 -3.62
C GLY A 332 -22.77 -23.54 -3.11
N ASP A 333 -22.17 -24.40 -3.94
CA ASP A 333 -20.87 -25.04 -3.76
C ASP A 333 -19.89 -24.56 -4.84
N VAL A 334 -18.60 -24.46 -4.52
CA VAL A 334 -17.54 -24.36 -5.53
C VAL A 334 -16.83 -25.71 -5.65
N GLN A 335 -16.99 -26.35 -6.80
CA GLN A 335 -16.23 -27.55 -7.13
C GLN A 335 -14.85 -27.13 -7.63
N ILE A 336 -13.80 -27.41 -6.86
CA ILE A 336 -12.41 -27.22 -7.29
C ILE A 336 -12.11 -28.25 -8.36
N MET A 337 -11.81 -27.76 -9.56
CA MET A 337 -11.60 -28.57 -10.75
C MET A 337 -10.14 -28.95 -10.93
N ASP A 338 -9.23 -28.02 -10.64
CA ASP A 338 -7.79 -28.23 -10.82
C ASP A 338 -6.98 -27.37 -9.83
N VAL A 339 -5.84 -27.91 -9.42
CA VAL A 339 -4.79 -27.23 -8.63
C VAL A 339 -3.44 -27.80 -9.05
N ALA A 340 -2.63 -27.00 -9.73
CA ALA A 340 -1.28 -27.38 -10.14
C ALA A 340 -0.24 -26.36 -9.65
N VAL A 341 0.91 -26.84 -9.19
CA VAL A 341 2.06 -26.00 -8.80
C VAL A 341 3.33 -26.69 -9.28
N ASP A 342 4.18 -25.90 -9.93
CA ASP A 342 5.48 -26.32 -10.48
C ASP A 342 6.23 -27.12 -9.40
N PRO A 343 6.71 -28.35 -9.71
CA PRO A 343 7.39 -29.20 -8.74
C PRO A 343 8.51 -28.51 -7.95
N ALA A 344 9.24 -27.57 -8.58
CA ALA A 344 10.33 -26.84 -7.94
C ALA A 344 9.84 -25.84 -6.87
N HIS A 345 8.58 -25.42 -6.94
CA HIS A 345 7.96 -24.39 -6.09
C HIS A 345 6.88 -24.96 -5.14
N ARG A 346 6.78 -26.29 -5.04
CA ARG A 346 5.85 -26.92 -4.10
C ARG A 346 6.29 -26.66 -2.67
N ARG A 347 5.31 -26.61 -1.75
CA ARG A 347 5.49 -26.31 -0.32
C ARG A 347 5.90 -24.85 0.00
N GLU A 348 5.89 -23.96 -0.99
CA GLU A 348 6.07 -22.50 -0.78
C GLU A 348 4.77 -21.76 -0.43
N GLY A 349 3.62 -22.45 -0.43
CA GLY A 349 2.32 -21.85 -0.08
C GLY A 349 1.47 -21.43 -1.29
N ILE A 350 1.97 -21.56 -2.52
CA ILE A 350 1.28 -21.16 -3.76
C ILE A 350 -0.13 -21.77 -3.87
N ALA A 351 -0.25 -23.10 -3.76
CA ALA A 351 -1.53 -23.80 -3.88
C ALA A 351 -2.57 -23.36 -2.84
N ARG A 352 -2.12 -23.16 -1.58
CA ARG A 352 -3.00 -22.70 -0.49
C ARG A 352 -3.68 -21.40 -0.84
N LYS A 353 -2.94 -20.52 -1.48
CA LYS A 353 -3.38 -19.15 -1.67
C LYS A 353 -4.09 -18.95 -3.02
N LEU A 354 -3.75 -19.72 -4.04
CA LEU A 354 -4.63 -19.89 -5.21
C LEU A 354 -6.03 -20.36 -4.78
N LEU A 355 -6.09 -21.36 -3.89
CA LEU A 355 -7.36 -21.83 -3.31
C LEU A 355 -8.05 -20.78 -2.44
N SER A 356 -7.31 -19.85 -1.83
CA SER A 356 -7.91 -18.73 -1.09
C SER A 356 -8.64 -17.75 -2.02
N HIS A 357 -8.09 -17.50 -3.21
CA HIS A 357 -8.74 -16.66 -4.21
C HIS A 357 -9.98 -17.33 -4.79
N VAL A 358 -9.89 -18.63 -5.12
CA VAL A 358 -11.06 -19.40 -5.57
C VAL A 358 -12.14 -19.46 -4.49
N SER A 359 -11.76 -19.63 -3.22
CA SER A 359 -12.66 -19.56 -2.07
C SER A 359 -13.33 -18.20 -1.95
N TYR A 360 -12.57 -17.11 -2.10
CA TYR A 360 -13.10 -15.75 -2.00
C TYR A 360 -14.10 -15.46 -3.12
N ASP A 361 -13.75 -15.76 -4.37
CA ASP A 361 -14.64 -15.59 -5.52
C ASP A 361 -15.93 -16.40 -5.34
N ALA A 362 -15.82 -17.64 -4.88
CA ALA A 362 -16.96 -18.49 -4.57
C ALA A 362 -17.87 -17.87 -3.50
N GLN A 363 -17.32 -17.28 -2.45
CA GLN A 363 -18.11 -16.57 -1.44
C GLN A 363 -18.83 -15.35 -2.03
N MET A 364 -18.17 -14.60 -2.91
CA MET A 364 -18.79 -13.46 -3.61
C MET A 364 -19.92 -13.91 -4.55
N LEU A 365 -19.83 -15.15 -5.07
CA LEU A 365 -20.84 -15.80 -5.90
C LEU A 365 -21.92 -16.54 -5.07
N GLY A 366 -21.89 -16.41 -3.74
CA GLY A 366 -22.92 -16.96 -2.85
C GLY A 366 -22.71 -18.41 -2.43
N CYS A 367 -21.53 -18.99 -2.68
CA CYS A 367 -21.19 -20.33 -2.20
C CYS A 367 -20.99 -20.35 -0.69
N THR A 368 -21.42 -21.44 -0.07
CA THR A 368 -21.25 -21.71 1.37
C THR A 368 -20.38 -22.93 1.64
N THR A 369 -20.09 -23.71 0.59
CA THR A 369 -19.24 -24.90 0.66
C THR A 369 -18.31 -24.95 -0.55
N ALA A 370 -17.24 -25.74 -0.42
CA ALA A 370 -16.37 -26.14 -1.51
C ALA A 370 -16.25 -27.66 -1.52
N SER A 371 -16.15 -28.24 -2.72
CA SER A 371 -15.92 -29.66 -2.94
C SER A 371 -14.75 -29.91 -3.89
N LEU A 372 -14.10 -31.06 -3.77
CA LEU A 372 -13.02 -31.47 -4.67
C LEU A 372 -12.87 -32.99 -4.74
N GLU A 373 -12.19 -33.45 -5.78
CA GLU A 373 -11.72 -34.81 -5.93
C GLU A 373 -10.18 -34.85 -5.89
N VAL A 374 -9.60 -35.78 -5.12
CA VAL A 374 -8.14 -35.97 -5.02
C VAL A 374 -7.77 -37.44 -5.15
N GLU A 375 -6.69 -37.75 -5.87
CA GLU A 375 -6.22 -39.14 -6.08
C GLU A 375 -5.85 -39.81 -4.73
N ASP A 376 -6.35 -41.03 -4.51
CA ASP A 376 -6.04 -41.84 -3.35
C ASP A 376 -4.53 -42.18 -3.34
N GLY A 377 -3.81 -41.63 -2.37
CA GLY A 377 -2.33 -41.71 -2.30
C GLY A 377 -1.60 -40.39 -2.57
N ASN A 378 -2.30 -39.31 -2.96
CA ASN A 378 -1.70 -37.97 -3.04
C ASN A 378 -1.62 -37.31 -1.66
N GLU A 379 -0.72 -37.82 -0.81
CA GLU A 379 -0.55 -37.37 0.58
C GLU A 379 -0.31 -35.85 0.69
N GLY A 380 0.37 -35.26 -0.31
CA GLY A 380 0.65 -33.83 -0.35
C GLY A 380 -0.61 -32.97 -0.52
N ALA A 381 -1.45 -33.32 -1.49
CA ALA A 381 -2.71 -32.62 -1.74
C ALA A 381 -3.72 -32.88 -0.62
N MET A 382 -3.83 -34.13 -0.14
CA MET A 382 -4.72 -34.47 0.98
C MET A 382 -4.35 -33.70 2.25
N ALA A 383 -3.07 -33.55 2.55
CA ALA A 383 -2.62 -32.74 3.69
C ALA A 383 -2.93 -31.24 3.51
N LEU A 384 -2.79 -30.70 2.30
CA LEU A 384 -3.16 -29.32 1.98
C LEU A 384 -4.66 -29.11 2.17
N TYR A 385 -5.50 -29.97 1.59
CA TYR A 385 -6.95 -29.86 1.66
C TYR A 385 -7.46 -30.03 3.09
N ALA A 386 -6.94 -31.01 3.84
CA ALA A 386 -7.26 -31.16 5.26
C ALA A 386 -6.89 -29.89 6.07
N ALA A 387 -5.74 -29.27 5.79
CA ALA A 387 -5.33 -28.02 6.43
C ALA A 387 -6.23 -26.83 6.05
N LEU A 388 -6.86 -26.88 4.87
CA LEU A 388 -7.85 -25.91 4.39
C LEU A 388 -9.29 -26.20 4.88
N GLY A 389 -9.47 -27.19 5.75
CA GLY A 389 -10.76 -27.53 6.32
C GLY A 389 -11.60 -28.52 5.50
N PHE A 390 -11.03 -29.11 4.45
CA PHE A 390 -11.69 -30.19 3.72
C PHE A 390 -11.68 -31.49 4.52
N THR A 391 -12.79 -32.21 4.46
CA THR A 391 -12.98 -33.52 5.09
C THR A 391 -13.46 -34.54 4.06
N GLU A 392 -13.05 -35.81 4.20
CA GLU A 392 -13.49 -36.88 3.30
C GLU A 392 -15.00 -37.08 3.40
N ALA A 393 -15.69 -36.87 2.28
CA ALA A 393 -17.13 -37.05 2.11
C ALA A 393 -17.47 -38.37 1.37
N GLY A 394 -16.53 -38.95 0.63
CA GLY A 394 -16.73 -40.22 -0.06
C GLY A 394 -15.55 -40.66 -0.93
N ARG A 395 -15.70 -41.78 -1.64
CA ARG A 395 -14.72 -42.29 -2.62
C ARG A 395 -15.37 -42.69 -3.93
N ARG A 396 -14.72 -42.36 -5.05
CA ARG A 396 -15.08 -42.79 -6.40
C ARG A 396 -14.06 -43.80 -6.90
N ARG A 397 -14.51 -45.03 -7.16
CA ARG A 397 -13.62 -46.11 -7.60
C ARG A 397 -13.17 -45.93 -9.04
N GLY A 398 -11.87 -46.07 -9.28
CA GLY A 398 -11.26 -46.02 -10.61
C GLY A 398 -11.43 -44.69 -11.35
N TYR A 399 -11.59 -43.58 -10.64
CA TYR A 399 -11.84 -42.26 -11.22
C TYR A 399 -10.65 -41.73 -12.04
N TYR A 400 -9.42 -41.95 -11.58
CA TYR A 400 -8.18 -41.60 -12.30
C TYR A 400 -7.58 -42.78 -13.07
N GLY A 401 -8.41 -43.75 -13.45
CA GLY A 401 -8.00 -44.97 -14.16
C GLY A 401 -7.98 -46.24 -13.30
N ALA A 402 -7.57 -47.35 -13.92
CA ALA A 402 -7.66 -48.69 -13.31
C ALA A 402 -6.82 -48.79 -12.02
N GLY A 403 -7.50 -48.91 -10.88
CA GLY A 403 -6.86 -49.04 -9.56
C GLY A 403 -6.52 -47.70 -8.88
N LYS A 404 -6.96 -46.56 -9.43
CA LYS A 404 -6.73 -45.22 -8.88
C LYS A 404 -8.06 -44.56 -8.50
N ASP A 405 -8.39 -44.65 -7.22
CA ASP A 405 -9.63 -44.09 -6.66
C ASP A 405 -9.48 -42.57 -6.43
N ALA A 406 -10.59 -41.84 -6.42
CA ALA A 406 -10.63 -40.44 -5.98
C ALA A 406 -11.34 -40.34 -4.63
N ILE A 407 -10.72 -39.63 -3.70
CA ILE A 407 -11.34 -39.21 -2.44
C ILE A 407 -12.09 -37.90 -2.73
N VAL A 408 -13.39 -37.91 -2.49
CA VAL A 408 -14.24 -36.72 -2.53
C VAL A 408 -14.10 -36.03 -1.19
N MET A 409 -13.70 -34.76 -1.20
CA MET A 409 -13.60 -33.96 0.02
C MET A 409 -14.49 -32.72 -0.05
N THR A 410 -15.02 -32.28 1.10
CA THR A 410 -15.83 -31.06 1.22
C THR A 410 -15.41 -30.19 2.40
N ALA A 411 -15.56 -28.88 2.26
CA ALA A 411 -15.27 -27.88 3.28
C ALA A 411 -16.39 -26.81 3.33
N PRO A 412 -16.74 -26.25 4.50
CA PRO A 412 -17.48 -25.00 4.55
C PRO A 412 -16.61 -23.84 4.06
N LEU A 413 -17.22 -22.84 3.43
CA LEU A 413 -16.57 -21.57 3.09
C LEU A 413 -16.76 -20.53 4.22
N PRO A 414 -15.76 -19.66 4.50
CA PRO A 414 -14.45 -19.63 3.86
C PRO A 414 -13.64 -20.87 4.23
N LEU A 415 -12.76 -21.31 3.31
CA LEU A 415 -11.80 -22.36 3.63
C LEU A 415 -11.02 -21.98 4.90
N VAL A 416 -10.58 -22.96 5.67
CA VAL A 416 -9.72 -22.75 6.84
C VAL A 416 -8.36 -22.30 6.32
N LEU A 417 -8.24 -21.00 6.08
CA LEU A 417 -6.98 -20.36 5.76
C LEU A 417 -6.26 -20.19 7.09
N PRO A 418 -5.11 -20.85 7.31
CA PRO A 418 -4.20 -20.38 8.34
C PRO A 418 -3.99 -18.89 8.08
N LEU A 419 -4.08 -18.05 9.11
CA LEU A 419 -3.78 -16.62 9.05
C LEU A 419 -2.37 -16.43 8.50
N ASP A 420 -2.26 -16.40 7.17
CA ASP A 420 -1.01 -16.46 6.43
C ASP A 420 -1.27 -15.82 5.06
N ASN A 421 -1.59 -14.52 5.05
CA ASN A 421 -0.75 -13.42 4.57
C ASN A 421 0.14 -13.62 3.30
N ALA A 422 -0.10 -14.64 2.47
CA ALA A 422 0.87 -15.13 1.49
C ALA A 422 0.34 -15.37 0.05
N SER A 423 -0.47 -14.45 -0.53
CA SER A 423 -0.59 -14.27 -2.02
C SER A 423 -0.33 -12.81 -2.31
N PRO A 424 0.46 -12.54 -3.36
CA PRO A 424 0.91 -11.24 -3.78
C PRO A 424 -0.24 -10.33 -4.13
N GLU A 425 -0.20 -9.21 -3.43
CA GLU A 425 -0.70 -7.91 -3.81
C GLU A 425 -0.35 -7.55 -5.27
N PRO A 426 -0.96 -6.51 -5.87
CA PRO A 426 -0.40 -5.86 -7.04
C PRO A 426 1.02 -5.39 -6.72
N THR A 427 2.01 -6.26 -6.95
CA THR A 427 3.42 -5.92 -6.82
C THR A 427 3.84 -5.12 -8.05
N ALA A 428 4.78 -4.21 -7.84
CA ALA A 428 5.41 -3.36 -8.84
C ALA A 428 5.38 -3.96 -10.25
N ALA A 429 4.65 -3.27 -11.12
CA ALA A 429 4.59 -3.34 -12.59
C ALA A 429 5.12 -4.64 -13.23
N GLU A 430 4.26 -5.33 -13.99
CA GLU A 430 4.72 -6.14 -15.13
C GLU A 430 5.81 -5.37 -15.89
N GLN A 431 6.87 -6.06 -16.35
CA GLN A 431 7.91 -5.41 -17.11
C GLN A 431 7.30 -4.79 -18.37
N ARG A 432 7.09 -3.48 -18.32
CA ARG A 432 6.56 -2.68 -19.43
C ARG A 432 7.65 -1.75 -19.94
N ALA A 433 7.65 -1.55 -21.25
CA ALA A 433 8.53 -0.56 -21.84
C ALA A 433 8.14 0.84 -21.32
N TRP A 434 9.13 1.58 -20.82
CA TRP A 434 8.95 2.96 -20.37
C TRP A 434 9.76 3.91 -21.27
N PRO A 435 9.23 5.09 -21.64
CA PRO A 435 7.92 5.66 -21.29
C PRO A 435 6.73 4.98 -21.97
N LEU A 436 5.53 5.16 -21.42
CA LEU A 436 4.30 4.63 -22.02
C LEU A 436 4.02 5.32 -23.36
N PRO A 437 3.46 4.60 -24.36
CA PRO A 437 3.08 5.21 -25.62
C PRO A 437 2.02 6.30 -25.40
N ALA A 438 2.12 7.40 -26.16
CA ALA A 438 1.09 8.43 -26.13
C ALA A 438 -0.21 7.86 -26.69
N PRO A 439 -1.37 8.13 -26.05
CA PRO A 439 -2.62 7.60 -26.54
C PRO A 439 -3.04 8.26 -27.85
N GLU A 440 -3.68 7.46 -28.70
CA GLU A 440 -4.40 7.98 -29.86
C GLU A 440 -5.80 8.42 -29.43
N ARG A 441 -6.19 9.65 -29.78
CA ARG A 441 -7.52 10.18 -29.47
C ARG A 441 -8.12 10.88 -30.68
N THR A 442 -9.35 10.52 -31.00
CA THR A 442 -10.22 11.25 -31.93
C THR A 442 -10.57 12.64 -31.37
N VAL A 443 -11.12 13.52 -32.22
CA VAL A 443 -11.54 14.86 -31.79
C VAL A 443 -12.71 14.75 -30.79
N GLU A 444 -13.60 13.80 -31.03
CA GLU A 444 -14.76 13.50 -30.20
C GLU A 444 -14.34 12.98 -28.83
N GLU A 445 -13.40 12.04 -28.76
CA GLU A 445 -12.87 11.54 -27.48
C GLU A 445 -12.19 12.64 -26.65
N ARG A 446 -11.41 13.53 -27.28
CA ARG A 446 -10.79 14.66 -26.57
C ARG A 446 -11.83 15.60 -25.99
N ALA A 447 -12.86 15.93 -26.77
CA ALA A 447 -13.96 16.79 -26.32
C ALA A 447 -14.78 16.14 -25.20
N GLU A 448 -14.98 14.81 -25.26
CA GLU A 448 -15.64 14.03 -24.21
C GLU A 448 -14.84 14.10 -22.90
N ILE A 449 -13.53 13.78 -22.94
CA ILE A 449 -12.64 13.80 -21.77
C ILE A 449 -12.61 15.20 -21.13
N GLU A 450 -12.48 16.24 -21.95
CA GLU A 450 -12.46 17.64 -21.47
C GLU A 450 -13.78 18.01 -20.80
N ARG A 451 -14.93 17.62 -21.40
CA ARG A 451 -16.26 17.86 -20.81
C ARG A 451 -16.42 17.14 -19.47
N ARG A 452 -15.88 15.92 -19.34
CA ARG A 452 -15.97 15.10 -18.13
C ARG A 452 -15.15 15.64 -16.97
N ARG A 453 -14.17 16.52 -17.20
CA ARG A 453 -13.30 17.15 -16.18
C ARG A 453 -12.82 16.16 -15.10
N LEU A 454 -12.12 15.12 -15.53
CA LEU A 454 -11.74 13.99 -14.69
C LEU A 454 -10.88 14.40 -13.49
N VAL A 455 -11.27 13.99 -12.27
CA VAL A 455 -10.48 14.20 -11.05
C VAL A 455 -9.98 12.85 -10.56
N LEU A 456 -8.66 12.69 -10.51
CA LEU A 456 -8.00 11.54 -9.89
C LEU A 456 -7.79 11.84 -8.41
N ALA A 457 -8.04 10.89 -7.50
CA ALA A 457 -7.77 11.04 -6.08
C ALA A 457 -6.98 9.86 -5.52
N ILE A 458 -6.09 10.15 -4.57
CA ILE A 458 -5.20 9.18 -3.90
C ILE A 458 -5.52 9.13 -2.41
N GLU A 459 -5.66 7.91 -1.88
CA GLU A 459 -5.82 7.62 -0.45
C GLU A 459 -4.68 6.70 0.01
N SER A 460 -3.97 7.12 1.06
CA SER A 460 -2.82 6.40 1.64
C SER A 460 -2.62 6.74 3.13
N SER A 461 -3.71 6.95 3.87
CA SER A 461 -3.65 7.39 5.27
C SER A 461 -3.28 6.29 6.26
N CYS A 462 -3.55 5.01 5.93
CA CYS A 462 -3.32 3.88 6.83
C CYS A 462 -2.67 2.68 6.11
N ASP A 463 -3.42 1.62 5.79
CA ASP A 463 -2.93 0.36 5.22
C ASP A 463 -3.54 0.02 3.85
N GLU A 464 -4.33 0.92 3.28
CA GLU A 464 -4.80 0.86 1.89
C GLU A 464 -4.07 1.88 1.02
N THR A 465 -3.52 1.44 -0.11
CA THR A 465 -3.16 2.34 -1.22
C THR A 465 -4.30 2.32 -2.21
N ALA A 466 -5.05 3.40 -2.32
CA ALA A 466 -6.18 3.48 -3.22
C ALA A 466 -6.11 4.67 -4.16
N VAL A 467 -6.63 4.48 -5.37
CA VAL A 467 -6.75 5.52 -6.40
C VAL A 467 -8.11 5.41 -7.07
N ALA A 468 -8.78 6.55 -7.23
CA ALA A 468 -10.09 6.62 -7.90
C ALA A 468 -10.14 7.77 -8.88
N ILE A 469 -10.96 7.65 -9.91
CA ILE A 469 -11.19 8.70 -10.90
C ILE A 469 -12.69 8.95 -11.02
N ILE A 470 -13.09 10.20 -10.83
CA ILE A 470 -14.48 10.66 -10.88
C ILE A 470 -14.66 11.74 -11.96
N ASP A 471 -15.79 11.74 -12.64
CA ASP A 471 -16.16 12.80 -13.60
C ASP A 471 -16.93 13.96 -12.93
N ALA A 472 -17.13 15.05 -13.66
CA ALA A 472 -17.81 16.25 -13.21
C ALA A 472 -19.25 15.99 -12.71
N ASP A 473 -19.92 15.00 -13.31
CA ASP A 473 -21.29 14.61 -13.00
C ASP A 473 -21.39 13.74 -11.74
N GLY A 474 -20.24 13.32 -11.18
CA GLY A 474 -20.15 12.49 -9.99
C GLY A 474 -20.13 10.98 -10.27
N ASN A 475 -19.93 10.57 -11.54
CA ASN A 475 -19.79 9.17 -11.90
C ASN A 475 -18.38 8.68 -11.56
N MET A 476 -18.29 7.56 -10.84
CA MET A 476 -17.03 6.89 -10.56
C MET A 476 -16.59 6.06 -11.77
N LEU A 477 -15.46 6.39 -12.36
CA LEU A 477 -14.93 5.73 -13.56
C LEU A 477 -13.88 4.66 -13.23
N ALA A 478 -13.21 4.80 -12.08
CA ALA A 478 -12.25 3.83 -11.57
C ALA A 478 -12.20 3.92 -10.04
N ASN A 479 -11.98 2.80 -9.37
CA ASN A 479 -11.74 2.73 -7.92
C ASN A 479 -10.87 1.51 -7.60
N GLN A 480 -9.56 1.73 -7.58
CA GLN A 480 -8.54 0.73 -7.33
C GLN A 480 -8.10 0.78 -5.88
N VAL A 481 -7.95 -0.39 -5.25
CA VAL A 481 -7.53 -0.54 -3.85
C VAL A 481 -6.53 -1.68 -3.74
N SER A 482 -5.33 -1.37 -3.24
CA SER A 482 -4.32 -2.34 -2.80
C SER A 482 -4.29 -2.33 -1.28
N THR A 483 -4.76 -3.42 -0.66
CA THR A 483 -4.83 -3.57 0.80
C THR A 483 -3.61 -4.32 1.34
N GLN A 484 -3.11 -3.86 2.48
CA GLN A 484 -1.95 -4.44 3.16
C GLN A 484 -2.33 -5.29 4.38
N ILE A 485 -3.60 -5.67 4.53
CA ILE A 485 -4.08 -6.48 5.66
C ILE A 485 -3.22 -7.75 5.84
N ASP A 486 -2.86 -8.38 4.72
CA ASP A 486 -1.98 -9.55 4.65
C ASP A 486 -0.52 -9.26 5.03
N PHE A 487 -0.11 -8.02 5.26
CA PHE A 487 1.22 -7.72 5.80
C PHE A 487 1.13 -7.52 7.31
N HIS A 488 0.03 -6.95 7.77
CA HIS A 488 -0.19 -6.54 9.15
C HIS A 488 -0.78 -7.64 10.04
N ALA A 489 -1.51 -8.63 9.48
CA ALA A 489 -2.19 -9.64 10.30
C ALA A 489 -1.22 -10.46 11.18
N ARG A 490 0.00 -10.74 10.69
CA ARG A 490 1.06 -11.43 11.47
C ARG A 490 1.48 -10.68 12.73
N PHE A 491 1.32 -9.36 12.76
CA PHE A 491 1.61 -8.49 13.91
C PHE A 491 0.37 -8.22 14.77
N GLY A 492 -0.82 -8.62 14.29
CA GLY A 492 -2.10 -8.40 14.95
C GLY A 492 -2.48 -6.92 15.04
N GLY A 493 -2.19 -6.16 13.98
CA GLY A 493 -2.47 -4.73 13.82
C GLY A 493 -1.50 -4.04 12.85
N VAL A 494 -1.87 -2.87 12.37
CA VAL A 494 -1.08 -2.09 11.39
C VAL A 494 0.28 -1.68 11.98
N VAL A 495 1.36 -1.97 11.26
CA VAL A 495 2.72 -1.52 11.55
C VAL A 495 3.04 -0.30 10.68
N PRO A 496 3.14 0.92 11.25
CA PRO A 496 3.24 2.15 10.45
C PRO A 496 4.42 2.18 9.48
N GLU A 497 5.57 1.64 9.91
CA GLU A 497 6.79 1.58 9.10
C GLU A 497 6.61 0.67 7.88
N ILE A 498 5.99 -0.50 8.03
CA ILE A 498 5.71 -1.43 6.93
C ILE A 498 4.67 -0.82 6.00
N ALA A 499 3.65 -0.18 6.56
CA ALA A 499 2.59 0.42 5.75
C ALA A 499 3.13 1.50 4.80
N SER A 500 3.99 2.36 5.34
CA SER A 500 4.68 3.38 4.55
C SER A 500 5.50 2.79 3.39
N ARG A 501 6.20 1.65 3.61
CA ARG A 501 7.00 0.99 2.56
C ARG A 501 6.11 0.47 1.44
N LYS A 502 5.01 -0.18 1.81
CA LYS A 502 4.06 -0.78 0.88
C LYS A 502 3.40 0.25 -0.03
N HIS A 503 3.02 1.42 0.49
CA HIS A 503 2.53 2.51 -0.36
C HIS A 503 3.56 2.90 -1.43
N VAL A 504 4.85 3.04 -1.08
CA VAL A 504 5.89 3.41 -2.06
C VAL A 504 6.05 2.35 -3.15
N GLU A 505 5.93 1.07 -2.80
CA GLU A 505 6.03 -0.05 -3.72
C GLU A 505 4.93 -0.03 -4.79
N VAL A 506 3.68 0.20 -4.39
CA VAL A 506 2.51 -0.04 -5.26
C VAL A 506 1.88 1.21 -5.88
N ILE A 507 2.15 2.41 -5.35
CA ILE A 507 1.41 3.65 -5.72
C ILE A 507 1.37 3.93 -7.23
N VAL A 508 2.48 3.70 -7.96
CA VAL A 508 2.53 3.89 -9.41
C VAL A 508 1.59 2.91 -10.13
N SER A 509 1.64 1.63 -9.76
CA SER A 509 0.82 0.58 -10.36
C SER A 509 -0.67 0.78 -10.08
N VAL A 510 -1.04 1.22 -8.87
CA VAL A 510 -2.44 1.51 -8.53
C VAL A 510 -2.96 2.72 -9.32
N VAL A 511 -2.13 3.76 -9.52
CA VAL A 511 -2.47 4.91 -10.37
C VAL A 511 -2.68 4.48 -11.82
N ASP A 512 -1.82 3.61 -12.34
CA ASP A 512 -1.93 3.16 -13.73
C ASP A 512 -3.16 2.31 -13.98
N ALA A 513 -3.44 1.36 -13.11
CA ALA A 513 -4.67 0.58 -13.16
C ALA A 513 -5.91 1.50 -13.15
N ALA A 514 -5.91 2.55 -12.31
CA ALA A 514 -7.03 3.49 -12.27
C ALA A 514 -7.18 4.32 -13.57
N LEU A 515 -6.07 4.71 -14.20
CA LEU A 515 -6.08 5.44 -15.48
C LEU A 515 -6.53 4.56 -16.65
N GLU A 516 -6.19 3.26 -16.61
CA GLU A 516 -6.63 2.25 -17.57
C GLU A 516 -8.13 1.96 -17.43
N ASP A 517 -8.59 1.71 -16.20
CA ASP A 517 -10.00 1.50 -15.89
C ASP A 517 -10.87 2.68 -16.29
N ALA A 518 -10.42 3.91 -16.02
CA ALA A 518 -11.17 5.09 -16.41
C ALA A 518 -11.29 5.25 -17.93
N ALA A 519 -10.24 4.88 -18.68
CA ALA A 519 -10.30 4.85 -20.14
C ALA A 519 -11.29 3.79 -20.64
N ALA A 520 -11.25 2.59 -20.06
CA ALA A 520 -12.18 1.50 -20.38
C ALA A 520 -13.64 1.89 -20.08
N SER A 521 -13.90 2.49 -18.92
CA SER A 521 -15.23 2.98 -18.50
C SER A 521 -15.80 4.06 -19.45
N LEU A 522 -14.93 4.85 -20.07
CA LEU A 522 -15.32 5.85 -21.09
C LEU A 522 -15.41 5.26 -22.51
N GLY A 523 -15.08 3.97 -22.70
CA GLY A 523 -15.07 3.31 -23.99
C GLY A 523 -13.94 3.77 -24.92
N LEU A 524 -12.84 4.28 -24.37
CA LEU A 524 -11.70 4.76 -25.15
C LEU A 524 -10.88 3.57 -25.65
N THR A 525 -10.48 3.61 -26.92
CA THR A 525 -9.74 2.49 -27.55
C THR A 525 -8.26 2.78 -27.79
N GLY A 526 -7.84 4.04 -27.76
CA GLY A 526 -6.47 4.45 -28.04
C GLY A 526 -5.52 4.47 -26.83
N GLY A 527 -5.85 3.79 -25.73
CA GLY A 527 -5.00 3.65 -24.53
C GLY A 527 -5.50 4.36 -23.28
N ALA A 528 -4.81 4.16 -22.15
CA ALA A 528 -5.14 4.69 -20.82
C ALA A 528 -5.26 6.23 -20.78
N ILE A 529 -5.98 6.78 -19.81
CA ILE A 529 -6.01 8.23 -19.56
C ILE A 529 -4.59 8.71 -19.23
N THR A 530 -4.17 9.80 -19.86
CA THR A 530 -2.88 10.42 -19.53
C THR A 530 -3.01 11.40 -18.37
N PRO A 531 -1.93 11.62 -17.59
CA PRO A 531 -1.94 12.65 -16.54
C PRO A 531 -2.35 14.04 -17.05
N LYS A 532 -2.02 14.38 -18.30
CA LYS A 532 -2.39 15.65 -18.95
C LYS A 532 -3.88 15.74 -19.32
N GLU A 533 -4.60 14.63 -19.40
CA GLU A 533 -6.04 14.58 -19.66
C GLU A 533 -6.90 14.78 -18.39
N LEU A 534 -6.28 14.71 -17.21
CA LEU A 534 -6.96 14.99 -15.94
C LEU A 534 -7.27 16.50 -15.79
N ALA A 535 -8.29 16.83 -15.01
CA ALA A 535 -8.62 18.20 -14.63
C ALA A 535 -7.97 18.60 -13.30
N ALA A 536 -7.86 17.67 -12.34
CA ALA A 536 -7.24 17.90 -11.04
C ALA A 536 -6.73 16.59 -10.41
N VAL A 537 -5.87 16.71 -9.40
CA VAL A 537 -5.35 15.59 -8.60
C VAL A 537 -5.67 15.84 -7.13
N GLY A 538 -6.52 15.00 -6.55
CA GLY A 538 -6.87 14.95 -5.15
C GLY A 538 -5.94 14.04 -4.36
N VAL A 539 -5.71 14.36 -3.09
CA VAL A 539 -4.97 13.48 -2.17
C VAL A 539 -5.43 13.67 -0.74
N THR A 540 -5.48 12.59 0.02
CA THR A 540 -5.68 12.64 1.47
C THR A 540 -4.49 13.31 2.15
N GLN A 541 -4.73 14.47 2.77
CA GLN A 541 -3.74 15.19 3.57
C GLN A 541 -3.65 14.67 5.00
N GLY A 542 -4.77 14.19 5.53
CA GLY A 542 -4.89 13.64 6.88
C GLY A 542 -6.33 13.64 7.38
N PRO A 543 -6.59 13.20 8.62
CA PRO A 543 -5.63 12.60 9.55
C PRO A 543 -5.20 11.20 9.12
N GLY A 544 -4.19 10.63 9.80
CA GLY A 544 -3.65 9.31 9.46
C GLY A 544 -2.22 9.07 9.96
N LEU A 545 -1.64 7.93 9.57
CA LEU A 545 -0.26 7.59 9.88
C LEU A 545 0.67 8.51 9.09
N VAL A 546 1.46 9.35 9.77
CA VAL A 546 2.33 10.35 9.11
C VAL A 546 3.23 9.75 8.03
N GLY A 547 3.80 8.55 8.27
CA GLY A 547 4.66 7.88 7.30
C GLY A 547 3.92 7.45 6.02
N ALA A 548 2.66 7.06 6.15
CA ALA A 548 1.79 6.66 5.05
C ALA A 548 1.26 7.88 4.28
N LEU A 549 0.75 8.89 5.00
CA LEU A 549 0.26 10.15 4.42
C LEU A 549 1.32 10.85 3.57
N VAL A 550 2.56 10.92 4.08
CA VAL A 550 3.66 11.56 3.36
C VAL A 550 3.91 10.93 1.99
N VAL A 551 3.73 9.61 1.83
CA VAL A 551 3.92 8.92 0.55
C VAL A 551 2.90 9.41 -0.48
N GLY A 552 1.60 9.39 -0.14
CA GLY A 552 0.54 9.86 -1.02
C GLY A 552 0.68 11.35 -1.34
N VAL A 553 0.88 12.19 -0.31
CA VAL A 553 1.04 13.65 -0.47
C VAL A 553 2.25 13.99 -1.33
N ALA A 554 3.41 13.37 -1.11
CA ALA A 554 4.62 13.58 -1.90
C ALA A 554 4.42 13.15 -3.37
N PHE A 555 3.85 11.96 -3.59
CA PHE A 555 3.55 11.47 -4.94
C PHE A 555 2.56 12.38 -5.68
N ALA A 556 1.45 12.75 -5.03
CA ALA A 556 0.42 13.60 -5.64
C ALA A 556 0.97 14.98 -6.02
N LYS A 557 1.82 15.58 -5.18
CA LYS A 557 2.50 16.84 -5.50
C LYS A 557 3.37 16.73 -6.75
N GLY A 558 4.24 15.71 -6.81
CA GLY A 558 5.09 15.46 -7.97
C GLY A 558 4.28 15.20 -9.25
N PHE A 559 3.26 14.34 -9.15
CA PHE A 559 2.40 13.94 -10.26
C PHE A 559 1.60 15.13 -10.81
N ALA A 560 0.93 15.90 -9.94
CA ALA A 560 0.17 17.07 -10.34
C ALA A 560 1.07 18.18 -10.91
N TYR A 561 2.23 18.43 -10.28
CA TYR A 561 3.18 19.42 -10.77
C TYR A 561 3.68 19.09 -12.18
N ALA A 562 4.15 17.86 -12.42
CA ALA A 562 4.66 17.43 -13.72
C ALA A 562 3.58 17.37 -14.80
N ALA A 563 2.36 16.94 -14.44
CA ALA A 563 1.21 16.91 -15.36
C ALA A 563 0.61 18.31 -15.65
N GLY A 564 1.02 19.33 -14.90
CA GLY A 564 0.47 20.68 -14.98
C GLY A 564 -0.96 20.80 -14.48
N LYS A 565 -1.30 20.04 -13.43
CA LYS A 565 -2.64 19.94 -12.85
C LYS A 565 -2.71 20.54 -11.45
N PRO A 566 -3.86 21.13 -11.07
CA PRO A 566 -4.08 21.61 -9.73
C PRO A 566 -4.12 20.44 -8.74
N LEU A 567 -3.54 20.67 -7.56
CA LEU A 567 -3.59 19.76 -6.42
C LEU A 567 -4.77 20.11 -5.52
N VAL A 568 -5.44 19.11 -4.96
CA VAL A 568 -6.55 19.31 -4.01
C VAL A 568 -6.33 18.42 -2.79
N CYS A 569 -6.12 19.03 -1.63
CA CYS A 569 -5.97 18.32 -0.37
C CYS A 569 -7.34 18.03 0.27
N VAL A 570 -7.51 16.78 0.69
CA VAL A 570 -8.76 16.25 1.24
C VAL A 570 -8.54 15.81 2.68
N ASN A 571 -9.50 16.13 3.54
CA ASN A 571 -9.57 15.57 4.87
C ASN A 571 -10.17 14.16 4.77
N HIS A 572 -9.48 13.15 5.32
CA HIS A 572 -9.88 11.75 5.29
C HIS A 572 -11.26 11.51 5.94
N LEU A 573 -11.53 12.17 7.07
CA LEU A 573 -12.81 12.07 7.79
C LEU A 573 -13.96 12.69 6.98
N GLU A 574 -13.67 13.78 6.27
CA GLU A 574 -14.60 14.37 5.31
C GLU A 574 -14.87 13.37 4.17
N GLY A 575 -13.86 12.63 3.69
CA GLY A 575 -14.05 11.50 2.77
C GLY A 575 -15.13 10.53 3.23
N HIS A 576 -15.00 9.96 4.44
CA HIS A 576 -15.98 9.02 5.00
C HIS A 576 -17.39 9.60 5.12
N LEU A 577 -17.52 10.91 5.36
CA LEU A 577 -18.80 11.60 5.35
C LEU A 577 -19.40 11.59 3.93
N PHE A 578 -18.60 11.99 2.92
CA PHE A 578 -19.02 12.04 1.52
C PHE A 578 -19.25 10.66 0.88
N ALA A 579 -18.71 9.57 1.43
CA ALA A 579 -19.02 8.21 1.00
C ALA A 579 -20.54 7.91 0.98
N ASN A 580 -21.32 8.61 1.81
CA ASN A 580 -22.78 8.48 1.83
C ASN A 580 -23.46 9.01 0.56
N LEU A 581 -22.83 9.95 -0.18
CA LEU A 581 -23.36 10.44 -1.45
C LEU A 581 -23.27 9.39 -2.57
N LEU A 582 -22.36 8.41 -2.44
CA LEU A 582 -22.29 7.27 -3.36
C LEU A 582 -23.52 6.36 -3.25
N ALA A 583 -24.09 6.25 -2.05
CA ALA A 583 -25.35 5.53 -1.84
C ALA A 583 -26.59 6.40 -2.14
N GLN A 584 -26.52 7.68 -1.76
CA GLN A 584 -27.66 8.58 -1.75
C GLN A 584 -27.28 9.95 -2.34
N PRO A 585 -27.28 10.09 -3.68
CA PRO A 585 -26.82 11.32 -4.35
C PRO A 585 -27.62 12.59 -4.04
N ASP A 586 -28.87 12.43 -3.56
CA ASP A 586 -29.74 13.55 -3.18
C ASP A 586 -29.58 14.00 -1.71
N LEU A 587 -28.67 13.39 -0.94
CA LEU A 587 -28.39 13.73 0.46
C LEU A 587 -28.02 15.21 0.60
N LYS A 588 -28.69 15.91 1.53
CA LYS A 588 -28.44 17.34 1.81
C LYS A 588 -28.37 17.59 3.32
N PRO A 589 -27.44 18.45 3.78
CA PRO A 589 -27.47 18.98 5.14
C PRO A 589 -28.79 19.73 5.43
N PRO A 590 -29.26 19.78 6.69
CA PRO A 590 -28.55 19.30 7.87
C PRO A 590 -28.82 17.82 8.21
N PHE A 591 -27.79 17.11 8.66
CA PHE A 591 -27.89 15.72 9.13
C PHE A 591 -26.93 15.42 10.27
N ILE A 592 -27.18 14.32 10.98
CA ILE A 592 -26.24 13.77 11.97
C ILE A 592 -25.42 12.69 11.31
N PHE A 593 -24.10 12.78 11.40
CA PHE A 593 -23.16 11.79 10.91
C PHE A 593 -22.46 11.10 12.07
N THR A 594 -22.34 9.77 12.03
CA THR A 594 -21.49 9.02 12.95
C THR A 594 -20.35 8.37 12.17
N LEU A 595 -19.11 8.69 12.53
CA LEU A 595 -17.95 8.00 12.01
C LEU A 595 -17.53 6.91 12.99
N VAL A 596 -17.40 5.68 12.51
CA VAL A 596 -16.91 4.52 13.27
C VAL A 596 -15.90 3.73 12.43
N SER A 597 -14.63 4.07 12.55
CA SER A 597 -13.51 3.41 11.83
C SER A 597 -12.55 2.71 12.80
N GLY A 598 -11.45 2.17 12.26
CA GLY A 598 -10.34 1.63 13.04
C GLY A 598 -9.77 2.64 14.04
N GLY A 599 -9.50 3.87 13.58
CA GLY A 599 -8.86 4.92 14.37
C GLY A 599 -9.78 6.05 14.86
N HIS A 600 -11.04 6.11 14.40
CA HIS A 600 -11.93 7.22 14.75
C HIS A 600 -13.30 6.74 15.23
N THR A 601 -13.82 7.43 16.24
CA THR A 601 -15.22 7.31 16.67
C THR A 601 -15.74 8.68 17.06
N MET A 602 -16.65 9.23 16.26
CA MET A 602 -17.18 10.57 16.46
C MET A 602 -18.62 10.72 15.99
N LEU A 603 -19.29 11.71 16.57
CA LEU A 603 -20.64 12.14 16.24
C LEU A 603 -20.59 13.60 15.80
N VAL A 604 -21.05 13.86 14.59
CA VAL A 604 -20.91 15.15 13.92
C VAL A 604 -22.29 15.65 13.50
N HIS A 605 -22.55 16.93 13.76
CA HIS A 605 -23.66 17.66 13.19
C HIS A 605 -23.20 18.39 11.94
N VAL A 606 -23.63 17.89 10.79
CA VAL A 606 -23.32 18.48 9.49
C VAL A 606 -24.38 19.54 9.22
N LYS A 607 -24.04 20.81 9.43
CA LYS A 607 -24.96 21.95 9.27
C LYS A 607 -25.09 22.34 7.80
N ALA A 608 -23.96 22.41 7.12
CA ALA A 608 -23.80 22.59 5.69
C ALA A 608 -22.55 21.84 5.22
N TRP A 609 -22.39 21.68 3.91
CA TRP A 609 -21.13 21.17 3.36
C TRP A 609 -19.99 22.13 3.72
N GLY A 610 -18.96 21.64 4.39
CA GLY A 610 -17.87 22.45 4.95
C GLY A 610 -18.16 23.14 6.29
N ASP A 611 -19.34 22.94 6.90
CA ASP A 611 -19.69 23.43 8.24
C ASP A 611 -20.08 22.24 9.13
N TYR A 612 -19.06 21.71 9.82
CA TYR A 612 -19.15 20.50 10.63
C TYR A 612 -18.95 20.83 12.10
N GLU A 613 -19.90 20.44 12.95
CA GLU A 613 -19.80 20.57 14.40
C GLU A 613 -19.60 19.18 15.01
N VAL A 614 -18.39 18.89 15.50
CA VAL A 614 -18.12 17.67 16.25
C VAL A 614 -18.82 17.76 17.61
N LEU A 615 -19.90 16.99 17.78
CA LEU A 615 -20.68 16.95 19.03
C LEU A 615 -19.98 16.13 20.11
N GLY A 616 -19.24 15.08 19.70
CA GLY A 616 -18.46 14.27 20.60
C GLY A 616 -17.60 13.24 19.87
N GLU A 617 -16.48 12.89 20.49
CA GLU A 617 -15.48 11.94 20.00
C GLU A 617 -15.09 10.96 21.11
N THR A 618 -14.37 9.90 20.75
CA THR A 618 -13.84 8.96 21.75
C THR A 618 -12.75 9.60 22.59
N LEU A 619 -12.74 9.30 23.89
CA LEU A 619 -11.70 9.72 24.83
C LEU A 619 -10.54 8.72 24.91
N ASP A 620 -10.72 7.52 24.37
CA ASP A 620 -9.77 6.42 24.43
C ASP A 620 -9.74 5.62 23.11
N ASP A 621 -10.09 4.34 23.13
CA ASP A 621 -10.06 3.48 21.96
C ASP A 621 -11.21 3.87 21.01
N ALA A 622 -10.93 3.86 19.71
CA ALA A 622 -11.98 3.87 18.70
C ALA A 622 -12.71 2.52 18.65
N VAL A 623 -13.91 2.49 18.05
CA VAL A 623 -14.69 1.25 17.95
C VAL A 623 -13.91 0.16 17.21
N GLY A 624 -13.35 0.43 16.04
CA GLY A 624 -12.61 -0.59 15.29
C GLY A 624 -11.41 -1.13 16.08
N GLU A 625 -10.63 -0.24 16.69
CA GLU A 625 -9.53 -0.63 17.59
C GLU A 625 -10.00 -1.50 18.77
N ALA A 626 -11.15 -1.22 19.36
CA ALA A 626 -11.71 -2.05 20.42
C ALA A 626 -12.08 -3.46 19.91
N PHE A 627 -12.64 -3.58 18.70
CA PHE A 627 -12.88 -4.87 18.05
C PHE A 627 -11.56 -5.63 17.83
N ASP A 628 -10.53 -4.98 17.28
CA ASP A 628 -9.24 -5.61 17.01
C ASP A 628 -8.55 -6.08 18.29
N LYS A 629 -8.59 -5.27 19.36
CA LYS A 629 -8.03 -5.63 20.67
C LYS A 629 -8.77 -6.81 21.30
N VAL A 630 -10.10 -6.86 21.20
CA VAL A 630 -10.90 -7.99 21.70
C VAL A 630 -10.62 -9.26 20.89
N ALA A 631 -10.57 -9.16 19.56
CA ALA A 631 -10.23 -10.29 18.70
C ALA A 631 -8.84 -10.84 19.02
N LYS A 632 -7.85 -9.95 19.22
CA LYS A 632 -6.50 -10.31 19.65
C LYS A 632 -6.49 -11.01 21.02
N ALA A 633 -7.25 -10.51 21.99
CA ALA A 633 -7.35 -11.14 23.31
C ALA A 633 -7.99 -12.54 23.26
N LEU A 634 -8.86 -12.78 22.28
CA LEU A 634 -9.51 -14.07 22.02
C LEU A 634 -8.69 -15.00 21.10
N GLY A 635 -7.53 -14.55 20.60
CA GLY A 635 -6.71 -15.33 19.67
C GLY A 635 -7.32 -15.49 18.27
N LEU A 636 -8.22 -14.58 17.89
CA LEU A 636 -8.97 -14.65 16.62
C LEU A 636 -8.22 -14.06 15.42
N GLY A 637 -7.16 -13.29 15.67
CA GLY A 637 -6.35 -12.66 14.61
C GLY A 637 -6.75 -11.22 14.30
N TYR A 638 -6.36 -10.75 13.11
CA TYR A 638 -6.62 -9.41 12.57
C TYR A 638 -7.01 -9.54 11.08
N PRO A 639 -7.97 -8.76 10.57
CA PRO A 639 -8.75 -7.73 11.25
C PRO A 639 -9.86 -8.34 12.13
N GLY A 640 -10.04 -7.80 13.33
CA GLY A 640 -10.94 -8.36 14.35
C GLY A 640 -12.41 -8.06 14.12
N GLY A 641 -12.73 -6.93 13.48
CA GLY A 641 -14.09 -6.49 13.17
C GLY A 641 -14.95 -7.55 12.49
N PRO A 642 -14.57 -8.02 11.28
CA PRO A 642 -15.32 -9.05 10.55
C PRO A 642 -15.48 -10.37 11.31
N ILE A 643 -14.44 -10.79 12.03
CA ILE A 643 -14.43 -12.08 12.74
C ILE A 643 -15.40 -12.05 13.93
N ILE A 644 -15.36 -10.98 14.74
CA ILE A 644 -16.30 -10.79 15.84
C ILE A 644 -17.73 -10.70 15.31
N SER A 645 -17.95 -9.95 14.23
CA SER A 645 -19.26 -9.83 13.61
C SER A 645 -19.81 -11.18 13.18
N LYS A 646 -18.98 -12.04 12.59
CA LYS A 646 -19.40 -13.36 12.15
C LYS A 646 -19.78 -14.28 13.31
N LEU A 647 -18.99 -14.25 14.39
CA LEU A 647 -19.29 -15.01 15.61
C LEU A 647 -20.60 -14.53 16.24
N ALA A 648 -20.85 -13.22 16.25
CA ALA A 648 -22.03 -12.63 16.86
C ALA A 648 -23.36 -13.06 16.20
N GLU A 649 -23.36 -13.43 14.92
CA GLU A 649 -24.58 -13.85 14.18
C GLU A 649 -25.31 -15.03 14.83
N THR A 650 -24.56 -15.91 15.51
CA THR A 650 -25.10 -17.12 16.15
C THR A 650 -25.18 -17.00 17.68
N GLY A 651 -24.79 -15.84 18.22
CA GLY A 651 -24.73 -15.60 19.65
C GLY A 651 -25.98 -14.94 20.22
N ASN A 652 -26.18 -15.09 21.53
CA ASN A 652 -27.18 -14.34 22.28
C ASN A 652 -26.60 -13.01 22.77
N PRO A 653 -27.07 -11.85 22.28
CA PRO A 653 -26.55 -10.53 22.67
C PRO A 653 -26.86 -10.11 24.12
N LYS A 654 -27.61 -10.94 24.86
CA LYS A 654 -27.96 -10.73 26.27
C LYS A 654 -27.32 -11.76 27.19
N ALA A 655 -26.42 -12.60 26.68
CA ALA A 655 -25.78 -13.65 27.47
C ALA A 655 -24.86 -13.07 28.55
N ILE A 656 -24.13 -12.01 28.23
CA ILE A 656 -23.13 -11.40 29.12
C ILE A 656 -23.45 -9.90 29.28
N ASP A 657 -23.49 -9.43 30.53
CA ASP A 657 -23.78 -8.03 30.83
C ASP A 657 -22.51 -7.18 30.83
N PHE A 658 -22.18 -6.64 29.66
CA PHE A 658 -21.06 -5.71 29.50
C PHE A 658 -21.46 -4.24 29.76
N PRO A 659 -20.54 -3.40 30.28
CA PRO A 659 -20.85 -2.01 30.61
C PRO A 659 -21.11 -1.15 29.36
N ARG A 660 -22.07 -0.21 29.46
CA ARG A 660 -22.31 0.85 28.46
C ARG A 660 -21.82 2.19 29.01
N ALA A 661 -20.56 2.52 28.74
CA ALA A 661 -19.90 3.72 29.27
C ALA A 661 -20.48 5.03 28.71
N LEU A 662 -20.31 6.13 29.46
CA LEU A 662 -20.66 7.51 29.08
C LEU A 662 -22.06 7.67 28.43
N ASN A 663 -23.05 6.96 28.98
CA ASN A 663 -24.39 6.89 28.42
C ASN A 663 -25.40 7.90 29.04
N SER A 664 -24.91 8.98 29.63
CA SER A 664 -25.73 10.06 30.19
C SER A 664 -26.30 10.99 29.11
N ARG A 665 -27.52 11.51 29.32
CA ARG A 665 -28.17 12.43 28.39
C ARG A 665 -27.40 13.76 28.34
N GLY A 666 -27.05 14.21 27.13
CA GLY A 666 -26.28 15.44 26.90
C GLY A 666 -24.76 15.25 26.83
N ASP A 667 -24.25 14.05 27.09
CA ASP A 667 -22.84 13.71 26.84
C ASP A 667 -22.72 12.88 25.54
N TYR A 668 -22.05 13.42 24.53
CA TYR A 668 -21.85 12.78 23.23
C TYR A 668 -20.47 12.13 23.08
N ARG A 669 -19.60 12.18 24.11
CA ARG A 669 -18.26 11.57 24.08
C ARG A 669 -18.30 10.06 24.22
N PHE A 670 -17.37 9.33 23.61
CA PHE A 670 -17.31 7.87 23.65
C PHE A 670 -16.16 7.39 24.56
N SER A 671 -16.29 6.16 25.09
CA SER A 671 -15.23 5.47 25.83
C SER A 671 -15.47 3.96 25.76
N LEU A 672 -14.45 3.22 25.36
CA LEU A 672 -14.46 1.77 25.13
C LEU A 672 -13.39 1.04 25.92
N SER A 673 -12.42 1.74 26.52
CA SER A 673 -11.38 1.14 27.38
C SER A 673 -11.95 0.32 28.55
N GLY A 674 -13.03 0.82 29.18
CA GLY A 674 -13.73 0.11 30.25
C GLY A 674 -14.46 -1.15 29.76
N LEU A 675 -14.97 -1.13 28.53
CA LEU A 675 -15.61 -2.28 27.90
C LEU A 675 -14.59 -3.37 27.58
N LYS A 676 -13.44 -3.00 27.00
CA LYS A 676 -12.31 -3.91 26.79
C LYS A 676 -11.91 -4.60 28.10
N THR A 677 -11.73 -3.83 29.17
CA THR A 677 -11.33 -4.36 30.48
C THR A 677 -12.36 -5.36 31.01
N ALA A 678 -13.66 -5.07 30.85
CA ALA A 678 -14.72 -5.99 31.23
C ALA A 678 -14.68 -7.31 30.44
N VAL A 679 -14.40 -7.26 29.14
CA VAL A 679 -14.23 -8.46 28.30
C VAL A 679 -13.03 -9.28 28.76
N THR A 680 -11.87 -8.65 29.00
CA THR A 680 -10.67 -9.36 29.49
C THR A 680 -10.91 -10.00 30.86
N LEU A 681 -11.53 -9.28 31.79
CA LEU A 681 -11.87 -9.81 33.12
C LEU A 681 -12.82 -10.99 33.04
N TYR A 682 -13.83 -10.94 32.15
CA TYR A 682 -14.74 -12.06 31.91
C TYR A 682 -13.98 -13.30 31.41
N ILE A 683 -13.10 -13.13 30.41
CA ILE A 683 -12.26 -14.21 29.87
C ILE A 683 -11.39 -14.84 30.97
N GLU A 684 -10.74 -14.02 31.80
CA GLU A 684 -9.90 -14.51 32.90
C GLU A 684 -10.70 -15.27 33.95
N GLN A 685 -11.89 -14.80 34.30
CA GLN A 685 -12.75 -15.42 35.31
C GLN A 685 -13.26 -16.78 34.84
N GLU A 686 -13.73 -16.88 33.60
CA GLU A 686 -14.18 -18.16 33.02
C GLU A 686 -13.01 -19.15 32.91
N THR A 687 -11.84 -18.69 32.46
CA THR A 687 -10.63 -19.52 32.35
C THR A 687 -10.16 -20.02 33.71
N LYS A 688 -10.08 -19.14 34.73
CA LYS A 688 -9.72 -19.52 36.11
C LYS A 688 -10.72 -20.50 36.71
N ALA A 689 -12.00 -20.41 36.32
CA ALA A 689 -13.04 -21.33 36.74
C ALA A 689 -13.09 -22.64 35.92
N GLY A 690 -12.21 -22.82 34.94
CA GLY A 690 -12.16 -24.00 34.08
C GLY A 690 -13.37 -24.16 33.16
N ARG A 691 -14.12 -23.09 32.90
CA ARG A 691 -15.30 -23.09 32.03
C ARG A 691 -14.93 -22.68 30.61
N THR A 692 -15.56 -23.33 29.64
CA THR A 692 -15.40 -22.99 28.22
C THR A 692 -16.18 -21.71 27.90
N ILE A 693 -15.51 -20.74 27.27
CA ILE A 693 -16.14 -19.49 26.84
C ILE A 693 -16.94 -19.75 25.55
N HIS A 694 -18.24 -19.46 25.58
CA HIS A 694 -19.07 -19.49 24.36
C HIS A 694 -18.79 -18.23 23.52
N LEU A 695 -17.85 -18.34 22.58
CA LEU A 695 -17.38 -17.21 21.76
C LEU A 695 -18.50 -16.46 21.02
N PRO A 696 -19.53 -17.12 20.43
CA PRO A 696 -20.64 -16.40 19.81
C PRO A 696 -21.39 -15.47 20.78
N ASP A 697 -21.66 -15.94 22.01
CA ASP A 697 -22.38 -15.16 23.02
C ASP A 697 -21.56 -13.97 23.52
N LEU A 698 -20.24 -14.15 23.68
CA LEU A 698 -19.31 -13.08 24.02
C LEU A 698 -19.27 -12.03 22.91
N ALA A 699 -19.09 -12.45 21.66
CA ALA A 699 -19.08 -11.57 20.50
C ALA A 699 -20.40 -10.78 20.38
N ALA A 700 -21.54 -11.46 20.43
CA ALA A 700 -22.86 -10.83 20.34
C ALA A 700 -23.12 -9.84 21.50
N SER A 701 -22.73 -10.20 22.72
CA SER A 701 -22.90 -9.33 23.89
C SER A 701 -21.98 -8.10 23.84
N PHE A 702 -20.76 -8.27 23.33
CA PHE A 702 -19.80 -7.19 23.11
C PHE A 702 -20.28 -6.22 22.03
N GLU A 703 -20.70 -6.72 20.86
CA GLU A 703 -21.27 -5.90 19.79
C GLU A 703 -22.48 -5.11 20.25
N ALA A 704 -23.41 -5.76 20.97
CA ALA A 704 -24.58 -5.11 21.52
C ALA A 704 -24.20 -3.97 22.49
N ALA A 705 -23.15 -4.15 23.29
CA ALA A 705 -22.68 -3.11 24.21
C ALA A 705 -22.13 -1.89 23.48
N VAL A 706 -21.34 -2.10 22.42
CA VAL A 706 -20.81 -1.03 21.58
C VAL A 706 -21.94 -0.31 20.84
N PHE A 707 -22.77 -1.05 20.11
CA PHE A 707 -23.76 -0.47 19.19
C PHE A 707 -24.89 0.24 19.93
N ASP A 708 -25.29 -0.22 21.11
CA ASP A 708 -26.29 0.46 21.93
C ASP A 708 -25.86 1.89 22.31
N VAL A 709 -24.56 2.12 22.55
CA VAL A 709 -24.02 3.46 22.85
C VAL A 709 -24.08 4.34 21.60
N GLN A 710 -23.66 3.82 20.44
CA GLN A 710 -23.73 4.54 19.17
C GLN A 710 -25.17 5.00 18.86
N TYR A 711 -26.13 4.07 18.96
CA TYR A 711 -27.53 4.37 18.69
C TYR A 711 -28.10 5.42 19.65
N LYS A 712 -27.84 5.30 20.96
CA LYS A 712 -28.40 6.25 21.95
C LYS A 712 -27.85 7.66 21.73
N LYS A 713 -26.56 7.81 21.44
CA LYS A 713 -25.94 9.12 21.18
C LYS A 713 -26.46 9.73 19.88
N ALA A 714 -26.53 8.95 18.80
CA ALA A 714 -27.13 9.38 17.53
C ALA A 714 -28.59 9.84 17.70
N LYS A 715 -29.42 9.04 18.38
CA LYS A 715 -30.82 9.38 18.68
C LYS A 715 -30.92 10.69 19.47
N ASN A 716 -30.12 10.86 20.52
CA ASN A 716 -30.14 12.06 21.35
C ASN A 716 -29.69 13.30 20.58
N ALA A 717 -28.71 13.17 19.67
CA ALA A 717 -28.29 14.26 18.80
C ALA A 717 -29.38 14.64 17.81
N LEU A 718 -30.00 13.67 17.13
CA LEU A 718 -31.14 13.90 16.22
C LEU A 718 -32.30 14.62 16.91
N HIS A 719 -32.61 14.27 18.17
CA HIS A 719 -33.64 14.95 18.95
C HIS A 719 -33.24 16.38 19.34
N ALA A 720 -31.96 16.61 19.65
CA ALA A 720 -31.46 17.92 20.06
C ALA A 720 -31.34 18.90 18.88
N THR A 721 -30.91 18.43 17.70
CA THR A 721 -30.73 19.27 16.51
C THR A 721 -31.99 19.38 15.66
N GLY A 722 -32.92 18.43 15.79
CA GLY A 722 -34.13 18.35 14.96
C GLY A 722 -33.91 17.77 13.56
N CYS A 723 -32.69 17.31 13.24
CA CYS A 723 -32.36 16.70 11.95
C CYS A 723 -33.26 15.49 11.65
N LYS A 724 -33.61 15.33 10.38
CA LYS A 724 -34.42 14.21 9.87
C LYS A 724 -33.62 13.18 9.08
N GLU A 725 -32.34 13.44 8.88
CA GLU A 725 -31.41 12.56 8.19
C GLU A 725 -30.27 12.16 9.13
N TYR A 726 -29.87 10.91 9.02
CA TYR A 726 -28.75 10.31 9.73
C TYR A 726 -27.87 9.53 8.75
N CYS A 727 -26.57 9.74 8.84
CA CYS A 727 -25.55 9.05 8.04
C CYS A 727 -24.55 8.35 8.96
N ILE A 728 -23.93 7.31 8.45
CA ILE A 728 -22.83 6.61 9.14
C ILE A 728 -21.69 6.35 8.17
N GLY A 729 -20.46 6.29 8.65
CA GLY A 729 -19.27 5.99 7.83
C GLY A 729 -18.19 5.31 8.65
N GLY A 730 -17.06 4.97 8.00
CA GLY A 730 -15.95 4.23 8.60
C GLY A 730 -16.11 2.71 8.53
N GLY A 731 -15.01 1.98 8.65
CA GLY A 731 -14.98 0.52 8.40
C GLY A 731 -15.95 -0.30 9.25
N VAL A 732 -16.23 0.11 10.49
CA VAL A 732 -17.19 -0.59 11.36
C VAL A 732 -18.63 -0.42 10.87
N SER A 733 -18.91 0.61 10.05
CA SER A 733 -20.22 0.78 9.42
C SER A 733 -20.55 -0.35 8.43
N ALA A 734 -19.59 -1.18 8.02
CA ALA A 734 -19.83 -2.41 7.24
C ALA A 734 -20.55 -3.50 8.05
N ASN A 735 -20.54 -3.41 9.39
CA ASN A 735 -21.14 -4.41 10.26
C ASN A 735 -22.67 -4.53 10.04
N PRO A 736 -23.19 -5.74 9.71
CA PRO A 736 -24.59 -5.94 9.39
C PRO A 736 -25.53 -5.66 10.56
N HIS A 737 -25.14 -6.02 11.79
CA HIS A 737 -25.96 -5.76 12.99
C HIS A 737 -26.07 -4.27 13.29
N LEU A 738 -24.98 -3.51 13.17
CA LEU A 738 -25.00 -2.06 13.34
C LEU A 738 -25.90 -1.40 12.29
N ARG A 739 -25.78 -1.80 11.01
CA ARG A 739 -26.62 -1.29 9.91
C ARG A 739 -28.10 -1.55 10.18
N GLU A 740 -28.48 -2.81 10.42
CA GLU A 740 -29.88 -3.18 10.66
C GLU A 740 -30.44 -2.43 11.87
N MET A 741 -29.67 -2.36 12.96
CA MET A 741 -30.08 -1.69 14.18
C MET A 741 -30.35 -0.19 13.93
N MET A 742 -29.42 0.51 13.26
CA MET A 742 -29.59 1.95 12.98
C MET A 742 -30.79 2.20 12.08
N ILE A 743 -30.89 1.49 10.95
CA ILE A 743 -32.01 1.62 9.99
C ILE A 743 -33.35 1.38 10.68
N LYS A 744 -33.48 0.27 11.42
CA LYS A 744 -34.74 -0.13 12.06
C LYS A 744 -35.13 0.78 13.22
N LYS A 745 -34.20 1.10 14.12
CA LYS A 745 -34.51 1.86 15.35
C LYS A 745 -34.65 3.37 15.09
N LEU A 746 -33.91 3.96 14.14
CA LEU A 746 -34.06 5.37 13.75
C LEU A 746 -35.19 5.55 12.73
N GLY A 747 -35.35 4.63 11.78
CA GLY A 747 -36.45 4.68 10.79
C GLY A 747 -37.84 4.67 11.42
N ARG A 748 -38.04 3.92 12.53
CA ARG A 748 -39.28 3.96 13.33
C ARG A 748 -39.62 5.34 13.91
N GLN A 749 -38.66 6.26 13.95
CA GLN A 749 -38.83 7.63 14.43
C GLN A 749 -38.97 8.63 13.27
N GLY A 750 -39.12 8.16 12.03
CA GLY A 750 -39.23 9.00 10.84
C GLY A 750 -37.90 9.65 10.42
N ILE A 751 -36.78 9.05 10.79
CA ILE A 751 -35.44 9.49 10.37
C ILE A 751 -35.02 8.70 9.13
N ARG A 752 -34.59 9.38 8.07
CA ARG A 752 -33.96 8.75 6.90
C ARG A 752 -32.53 8.35 7.29
N VAL A 753 -32.21 7.07 7.18
CA VAL A 753 -30.89 6.52 7.49
C VAL A 753 -30.18 6.17 6.20
N THR A 754 -29.02 6.79 5.97
CA THR A 754 -28.13 6.47 4.86
C THR A 754 -26.92 5.70 5.39
N VAL A 755 -26.59 4.62 4.69
CA VAL A 755 -25.37 3.82 4.91
C VAL A 755 -24.62 3.75 3.58
N PRO A 756 -23.29 3.93 3.55
CA PRO A 756 -22.53 3.82 2.32
C PRO A 756 -22.56 2.36 1.80
N PRO A 757 -22.29 2.14 0.50
CA PRO A 757 -22.05 0.78 0.00
C PRO A 757 -20.86 0.15 0.75
N LEU A 758 -20.83 -1.18 0.84
CA LEU A 758 -19.78 -1.89 1.60
C LEU A 758 -18.38 -1.54 1.09
N SER A 759 -18.23 -1.41 -0.23
CA SER A 759 -16.99 -0.99 -0.90
C SER A 759 -16.51 0.43 -0.56
N ALA A 760 -17.37 1.26 0.04
CA ALA A 760 -17.05 2.61 0.48
C ALA A 760 -17.09 2.81 2.00
N CYS A 761 -17.14 1.71 2.78
CA CYS A 761 -17.08 1.76 4.24
C CYS A 761 -15.66 1.80 4.77
N THR A 762 -14.79 0.96 4.20
CA THR A 762 -13.35 0.95 4.47
C THR A 762 -12.66 2.04 3.69
N ASP A 763 -11.38 2.27 3.96
CA ASP A 763 -10.62 3.32 3.30
C ASP A 763 -10.50 3.03 1.80
N ASN A 764 -10.83 4.03 1.00
CA ASN A 764 -10.89 3.95 -0.46
C ASN A 764 -10.69 5.35 -1.04
N ALA A 765 -10.27 5.44 -2.30
CA ALA A 765 -10.09 6.74 -2.94
C ALA A 765 -11.39 7.30 -3.54
N ALA A 766 -12.45 6.51 -3.75
CA ALA A 766 -13.72 7.00 -4.27
C ALA A 766 -14.35 8.08 -3.36
N MET A 767 -14.26 7.90 -2.04
CA MET A 767 -14.73 8.89 -1.07
C MET A 767 -13.90 10.18 -1.11
N ILE A 768 -12.60 10.07 -1.37
CA ILE A 768 -11.68 11.20 -1.51
C ILE A 768 -11.91 11.94 -2.83
N ALA A 769 -12.20 11.21 -3.90
CA ALA A 769 -12.48 11.75 -5.23
C ALA A 769 -13.71 12.65 -5.21
N GLU A 770 -14.80 12.26 -4.54
CA GLU A 770 -16.00 13.09 -4.46
C GLU A 770 -15.75 14.41 -3.70
N VAL A 771 -14.95 14.38 -2.62
CA VAL A 771 -14.55 15.62 -1.92
C VAL A 771 -13.64 16.47 -2.81
N ALA A 772 -12.62 15.87 -3.41
CA ALA A 772 -11.66 16.55 -4.27
C ALA A 772 -12.36 17.23 -5.47
N ARG A 773 -13.28 16.52 -6.14
CA ARG A 773 -14.09 17.05 -7.24
C ARG A 773 -14.86 18.29 -6.83
N ARG A 774 -15.54 18.25 -5.68
CA ARG A 774 -16.33 19.39 -5.18
C ARG A 774 -15.47 20.57 -4.75
N LYS A 775 -14.32 20.33 -4.11
CA LYS A 775 -13.35 21.38 -3.78
C LYS A 775 -12.81 22.03 -5.06
N PHE A 776 -12.45 21.22 -6.05
CA PHE A 776 -12.02 21.68 -7.36
C PHE A 776 -13.10 22.52 -8.08
N ASP A 777 -14.36 22.07 -8.06
CA ASP A 777 -15.48 22.81 -8.65
C ASP A 777 -15.73 24.18 -7.97
N ARG A 778 -15.35 24.32 -6.70
CA ARG A 778 -15.37 25.59 -5.96
C ARG A 778 -14.10 26.43 -6.10
N GLY A 779 -13.08 25.94 -6.81
CA GLY A 779 -11.78 26.61 -6.95
C GLY A 779 -10.89 26.51 -5.71
N GLU A 780 -11.17 25.58 -4.79
CA GLU A 780 -10.34 25.31 -3.61
C GLU A 780 -9.15 24.43 -4.01
N ILE A 781 -8.05 25.07 -4.39
CA ILE A 781 -6.80 24.43 -4.86
C ILE A 781 -5.73 24.57 -3.77
N SER A 782 -4.98 23.49 -3.54
CA SER A 782 -3.85 23.47 -2.60
C SER A 782 -2.55 23.90 -3.28
N PRO A 783 -1.68 24.64 -2.56
CA PRO A 783 -0.32 24.89 -3.02
C PRO A 783 0.55 23.63 -2.91
N PHE A 784 1.73 23.64 -3.54
CA PHE A 784 2.67 22.51 -3.50
C PHE A 784 3.56 22.48 -2.24
N ASP A 785 3.47 23.47 -1.36
CA ASP A 785 4.15 23.51 -0.05
C ASP A 785 3.33 22.90 1.10
N VAL A 786 2.19 22.27 0.81
CA VAL A 786 1.40 21.54 1.81
C VAL A 786 2.15 20.32 2.36
N ASP A 787 2.06 20.14 3.67
CA ASP A 787 2.54 18.95 4.37
C ASP A 787 1.38 18.02 4.75
N ALA A 788 1.72 16.77 5.08
CA ALA A 788 0.79 15.83 5.68
C ALA A 788 0.41 16.31 7.08
N ASP A 789 -0.87 16.21 7.44
CA ASP A 789 -1.37 16.57 8.77
C ASP A 789 -1.94 15.33 9.47
N PRO A 790 -1.13 14.58 10.24
CA PRO A 790 -1.59 13.35 10.87
C PRO A 790 -2.72 13.55 11.89
N ASN A 791 -2.90 14.78 12.38
CA ASN A 791 -3.89 15.13 13.40
C ASN A 791 -4.96 16.09 12.84
N MET A 792 -5.15 16.11 11.52
CA MET A 792 -6.11 16.99 10.86
C MET A 792 -7.50 16.81 11.44
N THR A 793 -8.10 17.89 11.92
CA THR A 793 -9.47 17.89 12.43
C THR A 793 -10.48 18.08 11.31
N LEU A 794 -11.67 17.50 11.49
CA LEU A 794 -12.80 17.66 10.56
C LEU A 794 -13.28 19.12 10.48
#